data_AF-A0AAJ7LZ66-F1
#
_entry.id   AF-A0AAJ7LZ66-F1
#
_cell.length_a   1.000
_cell.length_b   1.000
_cell.length_c   1.000
_cell.angle_alpha   90.00
_cell.angle_beta   90.00
_cell.angle_gamma   90.00
#
_symmetry.space_group_name_H-M   'P 1'
#
loop_
_entity.id
_entity.type
_entity.pdbx_description
1 polymer ?
#
loop_
_entity_poly.entity_id
_entity_poly.type
_entity_poly.pdbx_seq_one_letter_code
_entity_poly.pdbx_strand_id
1 'polypeptide(L)'
;MDKNGVERGPAFSTASSVSVRTDRSREYPPDLSIESTPSEGRLTEDLELGKRGPEGGTAFSNASFGSAKTDRSREYPPDLSTETRPSEGRLIKDVEIGKRGPEGGTAFSTASVGSAKTDRSREYPPDLKTETRPSEGSDQTSSNFQQDSATQKLFESKVTDLVKQALMVHEKVLSTPQQGLSDEDVHKTRNEANEAALKIALYVLRTMNEEERARTLEQSHYGELVVHQRKQKSFLKKKNEYLLQEINTQQCPVPLKQIYTTLYLIEGDSENVNSEHEVRQIEKAINKRKSVEILISCEDIFKPLPKLNKPRVVLTKGIAGIGKTVLSQKFMLDWSEEKANQDIQLLFSLPFRELNLLRNEKRSLMELLYDFDPDLKVSGIKDLKAYKVLFVLDGLDECRLCLDFEGNDRCHDATQSAPVEVLLTNLIAGNLLPEAYLWITTRPAAASCVPSQYVDRVTEIRGFNNQQKEQYFHKKIEDENLAKRVIANIRSTRSLYIMCHVPVFCWISSIVLGEMCAKAGVGKLPKTLTQMYIHFLAHQTTQMRVKYSEKQELDSQGNNKVIMSLGKLAFQQLDKGNLIFYEEDLRECGSDVQEASVYSGLCTQVFREESCMQKKVFCFVHLSVQEFLAALYVNVTYKVSGENLMTKEPKPFAKTKPVSELHKAAVDRALKSENGHLDLFLRFLLGLSLESNRNLLRDLKIQVETCDSQSHLETIEYIKEKISQTHHTERYINLFHCLNELNNHSLVEEIQSYLESDQDSVMDERSAAQWAALVFVLLTSPEKPEEIHLKKYSRTEEGLSRLLPAIKTSRTAMLNDCNLTAHCCEELSTVFSSCSMELNHLNLSDNNIKDSGIEFLCAGLKSPRCRLKTLRLNRCSLTSRCCKDLASVLSCPSSRLEELDLSDNDIEDSGVELLSTGLGNVCCKLKTLRLSFCSITEKGCGFLATAVKSNASHLEEVDLSYNHLGKSGATLISEALVEGKCEFTKLRVDHNAEHWYKPGLKRYACELTIDLNTVHKLLILSDGNRKVTQGRTKQPYPDHPDRFDYWTQVLFQQGLDSRCYWEVEWKGHWAGIGVTYKDIKRKGPDNNCVIGYNKISWSIHCCDHGYRAYHDFKGIVPQVPVAGCQRLAVYLDWDGGVLSFYRVSPEGSLTHLHTFVSEFTEPLYPVFRVWGKGHSLRLCQVK
;
A
#
# COMPACT_ATOMS: atom_id res chain seq x y z
N MET A 1 -33.38 -36.13 -64.11
CA MET A 1 -32.84 -35.76 -65.42
C MET A 1 -31.87 -34.61 -65.23
N ASP A 2 -30.69 -34.58 -65.82
CA ASP A 2 -29.82 -35.68 -66.23
C ASP A 2 -28.46 -35.08 -66.66
N LYS A 3 -27.34 -35.68 -66.24
CA LYS A 3 -25.99 -35.54 -66.84
C LYS A 3 -25.32 -34.15 -66.72
N ASN A 4 -23.99 -34.01 -66.71
CA ASN A 4 -22.81 -34.86 -66.42
C ASN A 4 -21.67 -33.83 -66.16
N GLY A 5 -20.78 -33.96 -65.16
CA GLY A 5 -19.65 -34.89 -65.12
C GLY A 5 -18.42 -34.29 -65.84
N VAL A 6 -17.16 -34.42 -65.41
CA VAL A 6 -16.44 -35.12 -64.30
C VAL A 6 -15.19 -34.21 -64.02
N GLU A 7 -14.42 -34.18 -62.92
CA GLU A 7 -13.97 -35.25 -62.00
C GLU A 7 -13.55 -34.76 -60.57
N ARG A 8 -12.39 -35.18 -60.05
CA ARG A 8 -11.88 -35.16 -58.64
C ARG A 8 -11.12 -33.84 -58.31
N GLY A 9 -10.93 -33.39 -57.06
CA GLY A 9 -11.14 -33.99 -55.73
C GLY A 9 -11.23 -32.91 -54.62
N PRO A 10 -11.11 -33.24 -53.32
CA PRO A 10 -11.88 -32.59 -52.24
C PRO A 10 -11.45 -31.18 -51.83
N ALA A 11 -12.44 -30.33 -51.53
CA ALA A 11 -12.28 -29.02 -50.89
C ALA A 11 -12.16 -29.18 -49.34
N PHE A 12 -11.53 -28.31 -48.53
CA PHE A 12 -11.55 -26.82 -48.49
C PHE A 12 -12.98 -26.28 -48.26
N SER A 13 -13.26 -25.12 -47.66
CA SER A 13 -12.52 -24.01 -47.00
C SER A 13 -13.58 -23.19 -46.21
N THR A 14 -13.32 -22.18 -45.38
CA THR A 14 -12.84 -20.81 -45.68
C THR A 14 -12.49 -20.11 -44.35
N ALA A 15 -11.47 -19.24 -44.20
CA ALA A 15 -11.11 -18.02 -44.96
C ALA A 15 -12.17 -16.89 -44.77
N SER A 16 -12.06 -16.03 -43.75
CA SER A 16 -11.20 -14.82 -43.68
C SER A 16 -11.70 -13.62 -44.52
N SER A 17 -12.18 -12.55 -43.87
CA SER A 17 -11.76 -11.14 -44.12
C SER A 17 -12.67 -10.09 -43.43
N VAL A 18 -12.06 -9.27 -42.57
CA VAL A 18 -12.17 -7.79 -42.46
C VAL A 18 -13.35 -7.07 -43.13
N SER A 19 -14.12 -6.28 -42.37
CA SER A 19 -14.28 -4.83 -42.63
C SER A 19 -14.93 -4.07 -41.44
N VAL A 20 -14.62 -2.77 -41.35
CA VAL A 20 -15.01 -1.85 -40.27
C VAL A 20 -16.30 -1.12 -40.61
N ARG A 21 -17.17 -0.89 -39.60
CA ARG A 21 -17.96 0.36 -39.52
C ARG A 21 -18.41 0.67 -38.10
N THR A 22 -17.82 1.71 -37.52
CA THR A 22 -18.40 2.46 -36.40
C THR A 22 -19.46 3.40 -36.93
N ASP A 23 -20.64 3.45 -36.29
CA ASP A 23 -21.50 4.63 -36.34
C ASP A 23 -22.17 4.85 -34.99
N ARG A 24 -22.30 6.13 -34.60
CA ARG A 24 -22.97 6.56 -33.38
C ARG A 24 -24.34 7.14 -33.73
N SER A 25 -25.40 6.61 -33.13
CA SER A 25 -26.65 7.37 -32.96
C SER A 25 -27.38 6.93 -31.69
N ARG A 26 -28.07 7.88 -31.06
CA ARG A 26 -29.02 7.62 -29.96
C ARG A 26 -30.39 7.33 -30.58
N GLU A 27 -31.10 6.34 -30.05
CA GLU A 27 -32.57 6.36 -29.88
C GLU A 27 -33.02 5.13 -29.06
N TYR A 28 -34.12 5.28 -28.31
CA TYR A 28 -34.78 4.25 -27.49
C TYR A 28 -36.20 4.02 -28.07
N PRO A 29 -36.92 2.97 -27.63
CA PRO A 29 -36.81 1.56 -28.00
C PRO A 29 -37.98 1.17 -28.96
N PRO A 30 -38.28 -0.12 -29.14
CA PRO A 30 -39.68 -0.50 -29.01
C PRO A 30 -39.92 -1.75 -28.14
N ASP A 31 -41.12 -1.79 -27.53
CA ASP A 31 -41.70 -2.99 -26.95
C ASP A 31 -41.83 -4.13 -27.98
N LEU A 32 -41.62 -5.36 -27.52
CA LEU A 32 -42.37 -6.51 -28.02
C LEU A 32 -42.85 -7.36 -26.84
N SER A 33 -44.13 -7.22 -26.55
CA SER A 33 -44.94 -8.17 -25.80
C SER A 33 -45.21 -9.45 -26.61
N ILE A 34 -45.82 -10.44 -25.93
CA ILE A 34 -46.64 -11.59 -26.39
C ILE A 34 -46.29 -12.78 -25.47
N GLU A 35 -47.08 -13.02 -24.42
CA GLU A 35 -48.11 -14.11 -24.34
C GLU A 35 -47.49 -15.51 -24.13
N SER A 36 -48.10 -16.47 -23.43
CA SER A 36 -49.40 -16.53 -22.73
C SER A 36 -49.35 -17.54 -21.56
N THR A 37 -50.42 -17.56 -20.77
CA THR A 37 -50.68 -18.35 -19.55
C THR A 37 -51.26 -19.75 -19.88
N PRO A 38 -51.92 -20.49 -18.96
CA PRO A 38 -51.42 -21.15 -17.74
C PRO A 38 -51.81 -22.65 -17.69
N SER A 39 -51.52 -23.36 -16.59
CA SER A 39 -52.30 -24.55 -16.19
C SER A 39 -52.42 -24.68 -14.66
N GLU A 40 -53.62 -25.04 -14.20
CA GLU A 40 -54.09 -24.98 -12.81
C GLU A 40 -53.70 -26.20 -11.93
N GLY A 41 -53.88 -26.08 -10.61
CA GLY A 41 -53.82 -27.20 -9.65
C GLY A 41 -54.25 -26.78 -8.24
N ARG A 42 -55.55 -26.85 -7.94
CA ARG A 42 -56.18 -26.40 -6.66
C ARG A 42 -55.95 -27.37 -5.49
N LEU A 43 -56.14 -26.86 -4.26
CA LEU A 43 -57.12 -27.30 -3.21
C LEU A 43 -56.65 -26.71 -1.85
N THR A 44 -57.18 -25.59 -1.35
CA THR A 44 -58.42 -25.39 -0.53
C THR A 44 -58.33 -25.84 0.94
N GLU A 45 -58.47 -24.85 1.84
CA GLU A 45 -59.39 -24.82 3.01
C GLU A 45 -59.04 -25.71 4.25
N ASP A 46 -59.30 -25.35 5.52
CA ASP A 46 -60.06 -24.22 6.08
C ASP A 46 -59.83 -23.96 7.62
N LEU A 47 -60.58 -22.99 8.20
CA LEU A 47 -61.03 -22.86 9.62
C LEU A 47 -60.15 -22.18 10.71
N GLU A 48 -60.30 -20.85 10.80
CA GLU A 48 -60.93 -20.06 11.88
C GLU A 48 -60.86 -20.35 13.42
N LEU A 49 -60.85 -19.22 14.16
CA LEU A 49 -61.48 -18.88 15.46
C LEU A 49 -60.90 -19.32 16.83
N GLY A 50 -60.68 -18.32 17.72
CA GLY A 50 -60.47 -18.54 19.17
C GLY A 50 -60.10 -17.29 20.00
N LYS A 51 -61.08 -16.52 20.48
CA LYS A 51 -60.88 -15.34 21.36
C LYS A 51 -60.73 -15.73 22.85
N ARG A 52 -59.92 -14.98 23.63
CA ARG A 52 -60.30 -14.28 24.90
C ARG A 52 -59.08 -13.76 25.70
N GLY A 53 -59.22 -12.56 26.30
CA GLY A 53 -58.45 -12.14 27.50
C GLY A 53 -59.14 -12.64 28.80
N PRO A 54 -58.80 -12.14 30.01
CA PRO A 54 -58.69 -10.70 30.29
C PRO A 54 -57.66 -10.23 31.37
N GLU A 55 -57.60 -8.90 31.53
CA GLU A 55 -57.47 -8.12 32.78
C GLU A 55 -56.35 -8.34 33.84
N GLY A 56 -55.76 -7.20 34.26
CA GLY A 56 -55.57 -6.88 35.68
C GLY A 56 -54.15 -6.52 36.14
N GLY A 57 -53.90 -5.26 36.52
CA GLY A 57 -52.67 -4.87 37.22
C GLY A 57 -52.24 -3.41 37.02
N THR A 58 -52.77 -2.49 37.83
CA THR A 58 -52.55 -1.04 37.73
C THR A 58 -51.34 -0.52 38.53
N ALA A 59 -50.90 0.69 38.13
CA ALA A 59 -50.48 1.82 39.00
C ALA A 59 -48.99 2.21 39.08
N PHE A 60 -48.71 3.38 38.49
CA PHE A 60 -48.02 4.56 39.05
C PHE A 60 -47.09 4.41 40.27
N SER A 61 -45.88 4.98 40.17
CA SER A 61 -45.58 6.24 40.89
C SER A 61 -44.26 6.91 40.44
N ASN A 62 -44.31 8.24 40.31
CA ASN A 62 -43.15 9.13 40.21
C ASN A 62 -42.80 9.68 41.61
N ALA A 63 -41.50 9.83 41.92
CA ALA A 63 -40.88 10.87 42.77
C ALA A 63 -39.37 10.55 42.88
N SER A 64 -38.40 11.37 42.46
CA SER A 64 -38.01 12.71 42.96
C SER A 64 -37.48 12.67 44.41
N PHE A 65 -36.46 13.43 44.86
CA PHE A 65 -35.77 14.64 44.37
C PHE A 65 -34.31 14.63 44.88
N GLY A 66 -33.41 15.47 44.32
CA GLY A 66 -32.09 15.70 44.95
C GLY A 66 -31.03 16.41 44.10
N SER A 67 -31.16 17.72 43.89
CA SER A 67 -30.17 18.54 43.16
C SER A 67 -29.17 19.21 44.12
N ALA A 68 -27.88 19.20 43.78
CA ALA A 68 -26.92 20.21 44.23
C ALA A 68 -25.88 20.49 43.13
N LYS A 69 -25.65 21.78 42.82
CA LYS A 69 -24.61 22.25 41.89
C LYS A 69 -23.32 22.54 42.67
N THR A 70 -22.17 22.31 42.04
CA THR A 70 -20.98 23.18 42.15
C THR A 70 -20.21 23.19 40.82
N ASP A 71 -19.26 24.12 40.70
CA ASP A 71 -18.76 24.71 39.46
C ASP A 71 -17.21 24.61 39.38
N ARG A 72 -16.64 24.92 38.20
CA ARG A 72 -15.22 25.29 37.93
C ARG A 72 -14.13 24.22 37.73
N SER A 73 -13.79 24.07 36.45
CA SER A 73 -12.49 24.36 35.80
C SER A 73 -11.13 23.78 36.28
N ARG A 74 -10.38 23.31 35.26
CA ARG A 74 -8.92 23.42 35.01
C ARG A 74 -7.93 22.34 35.53
N GLU A 75 -6.93 22.16 34.66
CA GLU A 75 -5.53 21.76 34.86
C GLU A 75 -5.15 20.25 34.94
N TYR A 76 -4.22 19.88 34.03
CA TYR A 76 -3.25 18.77 34.13
C TYR A 76 -2.19 19.09 35.23
N PRO A 77 -1.28 18.17 35.66
CA PRO A 77 -1.05 16.77 35.24
C PRO A 77 -1.12 15.79 36.44
N PRO A 78 -0.48 14.60 36.36
CA PRO A 78 0.74 14.45 37.18
C PRO A 78 1.92 13.75 36.49
N ASP A 79 3.10 13.92 37.09
CA ASP A 79 4.40 13.39 36.66
C ASP A 79 4.79 12.05 37.31
N LEU A 80 5.65 11.33 36.59
CA LEU A 80 6.67 10.32 36.96
C LEU A 80 6.82 9.80 38.42
N SER A 81 6.89 8.47 38.51
CA SER A 81 7.71 7.68 39.48
C SER A 81 7.97 6.30 38.85
N THR A 82 9.07 5.56 39.03
CA THR A 82 10.38 5.76 39.71
C THR A 82 11.28 4.60 39.28
N GLU A 83 12.59 4.81 39.08
CA GLU A 83 13.62 3.87 39.59
C GLU A 83 15.00 4.53 39.70
N THR A 84 15.93 3.92 40.46
CA THR A 84 17.07 4.64 41.07
C THR A 84 18.38 3.86 41.06
N ARG A 85 19.49 4.62 41.23
CA ARG A 85 20.86 4.28 41.72
C ARG A 85 21.99 4.30 40.67
N PRO A 86 23.26 4.57 41.07
CA PRO A 86 23.70 5.47 42.16
C PRO A 86 24.84 6.43 41.75
N SER A 87 25.30 7.24 42.71
CA SER A 87 26.13 8.44 42.57
C SER A 87 27.62 8.29 42.86
N GLU A 88 28.46 9.11 42.20
CA GLU A 88 29.69 9.75 42.71
C GLU A 88 30.17 10.80 41.66
N GLY A 89 30.60 12.04 41.96
CA GLY A 89 30.48 12.88 43.15
C GLY A 89 31.28 14.20 43.01
N ARG A 90 30.78 15.31 43.61
CA ARG A 90 31.51 16.59 43.93
C ARG A 90 31.97 17.48 42.73
N LEU A 91 32.08 18.83 42.79
CA LEU A 91 31.76 19.87 43.79
C LEU A 91 31.80 21.29 43.15
N ILE A 92 31.12 22.27 43.78
CA ILE A 92 31.37 23.75 43.77
C ILE A 92 30.77 24.63 42.64
N LYS A 93 29.54 25.08 42.91
CA LYS A 93 29.05 26.47 43.09
C LYS A 93 29.09 27.54 41.97
N ASP A 94 27.88 28.01 41.72
CA ASP A 94 27.45 29.36 41.33
C ASP A 94 27.76 30.46 42.36
N VAL A 95 27.69 31.72 41.88
CA VAL A 95 27.20 32.93 42.59
C VAL A 95 26.52 33.77 41.47
N GLU A 96 25.18 33.90 41.37
CA GLU A 96 24.28 34.80 42.14
C GLU A 96 24.56 36.32 41.93
N ILE A 97 23.62 37.28 41.96
CA ILE A 97 22.13 37.32 41.98
C ILE A 97 21.64 38.75 41.60
N GLY A 98 20.43 38.84 41.02
CA GLY A 98 19.45 39.90 41.33
C GLY A 98 19.54 41.27 40.63
N LYS A 99 18.53 42.15 40.75
CA LYS A 99 17.18 42.03 41.38
C LYS A 99 16.28 43.22 40.93
N ARG A 100 14.99 42.94 40.65
CA ARG A 100 13.77 43.80 40.76
C ARG A 100 13.70 45.21 40.10
N GLY A 101 12.53 45.51 39.49
CA GLY A 101 12.04 46.89 39.23
C GLY A 101 11.41 47.54 40.48
N PRO A 102 10.53 48.57 40.41
CA PRO A 102 9.45 48.73 39.40
C PRO A 102 9.15 50.20 38.94
N GLU A 103 7.95 50.39 38.34
CA GLU A 103 7.16 51.64 38.16
C GLU A 103 7.38 52.58 36.95
N GLY A 104 6.26 52.85 36.24
CA GLY A 104 5.78 54.22 36.01
C GLY A 104 5.89 54.85 34.61
N GLY A 105 4.73 55.30 34.08
CA GLY A 105 4.66 56.54 33.29
C GLY A 105 4.57 56.45 31.76
N THR A 106 3.78 57.34 31.17
CA THR A 106 3.47 57.44 29.73
C THR A 106 4.12 58.64 29.03
N ALA A 107 4.20 58.53 27.69
CA ALA A 107 4.18 59.60 26.68
C ALA A 107 5.50 60.20 26.13
N PHE A 108 5.59 60.11 24.79
CA PHE A 108 6.16 61.05 23.79
C PHE A 108 7.52 61.77 23.98
N SER A 109 8.41 61.43 23.04
CA SER A 109 9.16 62.35 22.14
C SER A 109 10.61 62.80 22.46
N THR A 110 11.29 63.15 21.36
CA THR A 110 12.55 63.94 21.22
C THR A 110 13.92 63.34 21.62
N ALA A 111 14.56 62.70 20.63
CA ALA A 111 15.82 63.13 19.96
C ALA A 111 17.16 63.37 20.71
N SER A 112 18.25 62.90 20.04
CA SER A 112 19.68 63.28 20.19
C SER A 112 20.38 62.79 21.48
N VAL A 113 21.70 62.58 21.61
CA VAL A 113 22.97 62.87 20.86
C VAL A 113 23.92 61.65 21.13
N GLY A 114 24.95 61.23 20.38
CA GLY A 114 25.60 61.63 19.11
C GLY A 114 27.07 61.13 19.09
N SER A 115 27.88 61.50 18.06
CA SER A 115 29.37 61.37 18.00
C SER A 115 29.98 59.93 17.88
N ALA A 116 31.02 59.63 17.09
CA ALA A 116 31.67 60.32 15.96
C ALA A 116 32.48 59.38 15.02
N LYS A 117 32.61 59.81 13.76
CA LYS A 117 33.54 59.51 12.65
C LYS A 117 34.73 58.53 12.83
N THR A 118 34.96 57.71 11.79
CA THR A 118 36.10 57.78 10.81
C THR A 118 35.97 56.59 9.83
N ASP A 119 36.56 56.52 8.62
CA ASP A 119 36.76 57.48 7.51
C ASP A 119 37.06 56.66 6.22
N ARG A 120 36.80 57.22 5.01
CA ARG A 120 37.16 56.72 3.65
C ARG A 120 36.49 55.44 3.10
N SER A 121 36.31 55.23 1.77
CA SER A 121 35.87 56.12 0.67
C SER A 121 35.70 55.33 -0.65
N ARG A 122 34.52 55.44 -1.31
CA ARG A 122 34.26 55.46 -2.79
C ARG A 122 34.70 54.24 -3.66
N GLU A 123 34.11 53.92 -4.82
CA GLU A 123 33.19 54.66 -5.72
C GLU A 123 32.29 53.68 -6.54
N TYR A 124 31.12 54.15 -7.02
CA TYR A 124 30.19 53.47 -7.94
C TYR A 124 29.82 54.43 -9.08
N PRO A 125 29.38 53.94 -10.26
CA PRO A 125 28.46 54.67 -11.16
C PRO A 125 27.01 54.13 -11.05
N PRO A 126 25.96 54.98 -11.08
CA PRO A 126 24.57 54.57 -10.87
C PRO A 126 23.70 54.49 -12.15
N ASP A 127 22.51 53.90 -11.98
CA ASP A 127 21.39 53.87 -12.94
C ASP A 127 20.83 55.26 -13.32
N LEU A 128 20.06 55.31 -14.42
CA LEU A 128 19.04 56.33 -14.66
C LEU A 128 17.76 55.71 -15.23
N LYS A 129 16.60 56.14 -14.71
CA LYS A 129 15.26 55.57 -14.99
C LYS A 129 14.38 56.47 -15.87
N THR A 130 13.66 55.80 -16.78
CA THR A 130 12.26 56.03 -17.24
C THR A 130 11.74 57.40 -17.74
N GLU A 131 11.29 57.38 -19.02
CA GLU A 131 10.01 57.92 -19.54
C GLU A 131 9.77 59.46 -19.57
N THR A 132 8.99 60.06 -20.50
CA THR A 132 8.00 59.55 -21.48
C THR A 132 7.93 60.42 -22.78
N ARG A 133 7.14 59.98 -23.78
CA ARG A 133 6.90 60.54 -25.15
C ARG A 133 6.48 62.03 -25.25
N PRO A 134 6.61 62.66 -26.45
CA PRO A 134 5.45 62.76 -27.37
C PRO A 134 5.76 62.51 -28.87
N SER A 135 4.83 62.93 -29.75
CA SER A 135 4.53 62.41 -31.10
C SER A 135 4.92 63.30 -32.31
N GLU A 136 4.97 62.67 -33.50
CA GLU A 136 4.68 63.16 -34.87
C GLU A 136 5.27 64.49 -35.41
N GLY A 137 5.81 64.45 -36.65
CA GLY A 137 5.76 65.61 -37.57
C GLY A 137 7.01 65.92 -38.42
N SER A 138 6.96 65.56 -39.70
CA SER A 138 7.58 66.22 -40.88
C SER A 138 9.08 66.62 -40.95
N ASP A 139 9.74 66.00 -41.94
CA ASP A 139 10.63 66.57 -42.97
C ASP A 139 12.00 67.27 -42.67
N GLN A 140 12.98 66.77 -43.44
CA GLN A 140 14.11 67.48 -44.07
C GLN A 140 15.04 68.36 -43.21
N THR A 141 16.27 67.90 -42.98
CA THR A 141 17.42 68.27 -43.85
C THR A 141 18.70 67.47 -43.54
N SER A 142 19.59 67.40 -44.52
CA SER A 142 20.85 66.64 -44.50
C SER A 142 22.05 67.40 -43.91
N SER A 143 23.12 66.66 -43.59
CA SER A 143 24.51 67.10 -43.28
C SER A 143 24.71 67.72 -41.88
N ASN A 144 25.59 67.20 -41.01
CA ASN A 144 27.00 66.90 -41.30
C ASN A 144 27.55 65.63 -40.62
N PHE A 145 28.04 64.71 -41.43
CA PHE A 145 29.03 63.69 -41.04
C PHE A 145 30.41 64.36 -40.96
N GLN A 146 30.96 64.62 -39.76
CA GLN A 146 32.41 64.85 -39.64
C GLN A 146 33.03 64.71 -38.24
N GLN A 147 32.56 63.76 -37.42
CA GLN A 147 33.28 63.44 -36.18
C GLN A 147 33.16 61.98 -35.71
N ASP A 148 33.44 61.02 -36.62
CA ASP A 148 33.73 59.65 -36.16
C ASP A 148 34.80 58.87 -36.95
N SER A 149 35.24 59.32 -38.14
CA SER A 149 36.30 58.62 -38.87
C SER A 149 37.64 58.57 -38.11
N ALA A 150 37.93 59.57 -37.25
CA ALA A 150 39.13 59.58 -36.43
C ALA A 150 39.03 58.61 -35.23
N THR A 151 37.88 58.56 -34.55
CA THR A 151 37.61 57.63 -33.45
C THR A 151 37.49 56.19 -33.94
N GLN A 152 36.84 55.97 -35.08
CA GLN A 152 36.75 54.67 -35.74
C GLN A 152 38.13 54.18 -36.21
N LYS A 153 38.97 55.03 -36.84
CA LYS A 153 40.36 54.65 -37.18
C LYS A 153 41.25 54.45 -35.96
N LEU A 154 41.03 55.21 -34.87
CA LEU A 154 41.75 55.00 -33.62
C LEU A 154 41.31 53.72 -32.91
N PHE A 155 40.03 53.33 -33.05
CA PHE A 155 39.48 52.06 -32.57
C PHE A 155 40.01 50.89 -33.41
N GLU A 156 39.94 50.97 -34.74
CA GLU A 156 40.54 50.01 -35.68
C GLU A 156 42.05 49.87 -35.45
N SER A 157 42.78 50.97 -35.23
CA SER A 157 44.19 50.93 -34.84
C SER A 157 44.38 50.20 -33.51
N LYS A 158 43.65 50.59 -32.45
CA LYS A 158 43.76 49.93 -31.13
C LYS A 158 43.38 48.45 -31.15
N VAL A 159 42.38 48.05 -31.94
CA VAL A 159 42.00 46.65 -32.16
C VAL A 159 43.11 45.92 -32.94
N THR A 160 43.64 46.53 -33.99
CA THR A 160 44.78 45.97 -34.75
C THR A 160 46.04 45.85 -33.88
N ASP A 161 46.28 46.80 -32.99
CA ASP A 161 47.41 46.81 -32.05
C ASP A 161 47.21 45.80 -30.91
N LEU A 162 45.97 45.59 -30.44
CA LEU A 162 45.62 44.49 -29.51
C LEU A 162 45.82 43.12 -30.15
N VAL A 163 45.36 42.94 -31.39
CA VAL A 163 45.55 41.71 -32.17
C VAL A 163 47.04 41.48 -32.46
N LYS A 164 47.80 42.53 -32.80
CA LYS A 164 49.27 42.46 -32.95
C LYS A 164 49.98 42.16 -31.64
N GLN A 165 49.56 42.74 -30.50
CA GLN A 165 50.15 42.42 -29.20
C GLN A 165 49.88 40.97 -28.80
N ALA A 166 48.66 40.47 -29.02
CA ALA A 166 48.35 39.05 -28.82
C ALA A 166 49.22 38.16 -29.72
N LEU A 167 49.35 38.48 -31.01
CA LEU A 167 50.22 37.77 -31.95
C LEU A 167 51.71 37.86 -31.58
N MET A 168 52.20 39.00 -31.08
CA MET A 168 53.58 39.16 -30.61
C MET A 168 53.87 38.37 -29.33
N VAL A 169 52.90 38.20 -28.43
CA VAL A 169 53.03 37.29 -27.29
C VAL A 169 53.23 35.84 -27.78
N HIS A 170 52.58 35.45 -28.87
CA HIS A 170 52.79 34.14 -29.51
C HIS A 170 54.08 34.05 -30.33
N GLU A 171 54.52 35.12 -31.00
CA GLU A 171 55.81 35.19 -31.70
C GLU A 171 56.99 34.99 -30.72
N LYS A 172 56.83 35.45 -29.48
CA LYS A 172 57.79 35.24 -28.38
C LYS A 172 57.85 33.78 -27.88
N VAL A 173 56.76 33.03 -28.04
CA VAL A 173 56.69 31.57 -27.78
C VAL A 173 57.28 30.78 -28.96
N LEU A 174 57.16 31.29 -30.18
CA LEU A 174 57.69 30.67 -31.40
C LEU A 174 59.19 30.92 -31.65
N SER A 175 59.81 31.86 -30.93
CA SER A 175 61.21 32.29 -31.15
C SER A 175 62.19 31.90 -30.04
N THR A 176 61.73 31.28 -28.95
CA THR A 176 62.63 30.69 -27.93
C THR A 176 63.02 29.26 -28.34
N PRO A 177 64.33 28.91 -28.42
CA PRO A 177 64.74 27.52 -28.64
C PRO A 177 64.43 26.70 -27.38
N GLN A 178 63.31 25.97 -27.38
CA GLN A 178 62.90 25.14 -26.26
C GLN A 178 63.75 23.86 -26.19
N GLN A 179 64.86 23.91 -25.44
CA GLN A 179 65.47 22.69 -24.92
C GLN A 179 64.64 22.17 -23.73
N GLY A 180 63.91 21.07 -23.95
CA GLY A 180 63.44 20.21 -22.85
C GLY A 180 61.94 20.22 -22.49
N LEU A 181 61.03 20.41 -23.44
CA LEU A 181 59.59 20.16 -23.25
C LEU A 181 59.07 19.09 -24.20
N SER A 182 57.98 18.40 -23.83
CA SER A 182 57.41 17.29 -24.60
C SER A 182 56.50 17.77 -25.73
N ASP A 183 56.36 16.98 -26.79
CA ASP A 183 55.49 17.32 -27.93
C ASP A 183 54.02 17.53 -27.52
N GLU A 184 53.55 16.88 -26.44
CA GLU A 184 52.19 17.03 -25.91
C GLU A 184 51.95 18.44 -25.33
N ASP A 185 52.94 19.01 -24.62
CA ASP A 185 52.83 20.34 -24.02
C ASP A 185 52.74 21.43 -25.09
N VAL A 186 53.57 21.33 -26.14
CA VAL A 186 53.58 22.27 -27.27
C VAL A 186 52.25 22.25 -28.03
N HIS A 187 51.66 21.06 -28.23
CA HIS A 187 50.34 20.92 -28.83
C HIS A 187 49.22 21.53 -27.98
N LYS A 188 49.31 21.40 -26.66
CA LYS A 188 48.30 21.94 -25.73
C LYS A 188 48.30 23.47 -25.71
N THR A 189 49.46 24.11 -25.58
CA THR A 189 49.54 25.59 -25.59
C THR A 189 49.11 26.19 -26.94
N ARG A 190 49.36 25.48 -28.04
CA ARG A 190 48.93 25.90 -29.39
C ARG A 190 47.41 25.85 -29.56
N ASN A 191 46.72 24.89 -28.95
CA ASN A 191 45.26 24.81 -28.96
C ASN A 191 44.61 25.93 -28.14
N GLU A 192 45.13 26.24 -26.96
CA GLU A 192 44.63 27.34 -26.11
C GLU A 192 44.77 28.71 -26.81
N ALA A 193 45.88 28.94 -27.51
CA ALA A 193 46.10 30.14 -28.32
C ALA A 193 45.12 30.26 -29.50
N ASN A 194 44.90 29.17 -30.23
CA ASN A 194 43.93 29.12 -31.33
C ASN A 194 42.50 29.38 -30.84
N GLU A 195 42.11 28.86 -29.68
CA GLU A 195 40.77 29.06 -29.13
C GLU A 195 40.55 30.49 -28.63
N ALA A 196 41.58 31.13 -28.07
CA ALA A 196 41.55 32.55 -27.72
C ALA A 196 41.40 33.44 -28.98
N ALA A 197 42.18 33.16 -30.03
CA ALA A 197 42.08 33.87 -31.31
C ALA A 197 40.70 33.71 -31.96
N LEU A 198 40.11 32.51 -31.93
CA LEU A 198 38.76 32.25 -32.41
C LEU A 198 37.71 33.03 -31.62
N LYS A 199 37.78 33.06 -30.29
CA LYS A 199 36.85 33.82 -29.44
C LYS A 199 36.90 35.32 -29.75
N ILE A 200 38.08 35.87 -30.01
CA ILE A 200 38.26 37.26 -30.46
C ILE A 200 37.65 37.47 -31.85
N ALA A 201 37.93 36.59 -32.82
CA ALA A 201 37.38 36.70 -34.18
C ALA A 201 35.84 36.61 -34.20
N LEU A 202 35.25 35.70 -33.42
CA LEU A 202 33.79 35.58 -33.27
C LEU A 202 33.19 36.83 -32.60
N TYR A 203 33.83 37.37 -31.56
CA TYR A 203 33.40 38.61 -30.93
C TYR A 203 33.39 39.78 -31.94
N VAL A 204 34.47 39.94 -32.72
CA VAL A 204 34.56 40.99 -33.75
C VAL A 204 33.47 40.81 -34.81
N LEU A 205 33.29 39.61 -35.37
CA LEU A 205 32.25 39.35 -36.39
C LEU A 205 30.83 39.62 -35.87
N ARG A 206 30.52 39.22 -34.63
CA ARG A 206 29.22 39.51 -34.00
C ARG A 206 29.02 41.00 -33.75
N THR A 207 30.04 41.73 -33.30
CA THR A 207 29.96 43.20 -33.14
C THR A 207 29.88 43.96 -34.47
N MET A 208 30.35 43.37 -35.57
CA MET A 208 30.16 43.86 -36.94
C MET A 208 28.79 43.50 -37.55
N ASN A 209 27.90 42.85 -36.79
CA ASN A 209 26.59 42.36 -37.24
C ASN A 209 26.67 41.28 -38.35
N GLU A 210 27.83 40.64 -38.52
CA GLU A 210 28.14 39.62 -39.53
C GLU A 210 27.88 38.19 -39.00
N GLU A 211 26.68 37.97 -38.44
CA GLU A 211 26.33 36.77 -37.65
C GLU A 211 26.38 35.45 -38.47
N GLU A 212 26.19 35.52 -39.80
CA GLU A 212 26.31 34.37 -40.69
C GLU A 212 27.76 33.94 -40.89
N ARG A 213 28.68 34.90 -41.02
CA ARG A 213 30.13 34.63 -41.07
C ARG A 213 30.66 34.18 -39.71
N ALA A 214 30.17 34.75 -38.61
CA ALA A 214 30.47 34.27 -37.27
C ALA A 214 30.06 32.81 -37.10
N ARG A 215 28.83 32.43 -37.48
CA ARG A 215 28.36 31.03 -37.48
C ARG A 215 29.20 30.13 -38.38
N THR A 216 29.50 30.55 -39.60
CA THR A 216 30.30 29.75 -40.55
C THR A 216 31.70 29.47 -39.99
N LEU A 217 32.33 30.47 -39.38
CA LEU A 217 33.63 30.32 -38.71
C LEU A 217 33.53 29.36 -37.51
N GLU A 218 32.51 29.53 -36.65
CA GLU A 218 32.28 28.67 -35.48
C GLU A 218 31.99 27.21 -35.87
N GLN A 219 31.18 26.98 -36.92
CA GLN A 219 30.89 25.66 -37.49
C GLN A 219 32.12 25.04 -38.16
N SER A 220 32.93 25.83 -38.88
CA SER A 220 34.16 25.32 -39.50
C SER A 220 35.22 24.86 -38.48
N HIS A 221 35.20 25.43 -37.27
CA HIS A 221 36.18 25.14 -36.23
C HIS A 221 35.73 24.04 -35.26
N TYR A 222 34.46 24.07 -34.82
CA TYR A 222 33.94 23.09 -33.85
C TYR A 222 33.13 21.94 -34.49
N GLY A 223 32.72 22.08 -35.76
CA GLY A 223 31.79 21.16 -36.44
C GLY A 223 30.32 21.49 -36.16
N GLU A 224 29.45 21.25 -37.14
CA GLU A 224 28.00 21.56 -37.09
C GLU A 224 27.32 21.00 -35.83
N LEU A 225 27.60 19.73 -35.49
CA LEU A 225 27.05 19.05 -34.33
C LEU A 225 27.37 19.77 -33.02
N VAL A 226 28.63 20.16 -32.79
CA VAL A 226 29.07 20.76 -31.51
C VAL A 226 28.47 22.15 -31.33
N VAL A 227 28.38 22.93 -32.41
CA VAL A 227 27.74 24.26 -32.39
C VAL A 227 26.24 24.13 -32.06
N HIS A 228 25.54 23.19 -32.70
CA HIS A 228 24.13 22.93 -32.42
C HIS A 228 23.93 22.38 -31.00
N GLN A 229 24.74 21.42 -30.53
CA GLN A 229 24.70 20.90 -29.17
C GLN A 229 24.85 21.99 -28.11
N ARG A 230 25.79 22.94 -28.27
CA ARG A 230 25.95 24.06 -27.31
C ARG A 230 24.68 24.91 -27.21
N LYS A 231 24.00 25.16 -28.34
CA LYS A 231 22.71 25.87 -28.36
C LYS A 231 21.59 25.04 -27.72
N GLN A 232 21.42 23.79 -28.14
CA GLN A 232 20.39 22.86 -27.64
C GLN A 232 20.54 22.65 -26.13
N LYS A 233 21.76 22.43 -25.62
CA LYS A 233 22.07 22.38 -24.18
C LYS A 233 21.73 23.71 -23.49
N SER A 234 22.11 24.87 -24.03
CA SER A 234 21.75 26.15 -23.43
C SER A 234 20.24 26.40 -23.38
N PHE A 235 19.50 25.98 -24.39
CA PHE A 235 18.04 26.09 -24.46
C PHE A 235 17.37 25.13 -23.46
N LEU A 236 17.71 23.85 -23.49
CA LEU A 236 17.17 22.84 -22.57
C LEU A 236 17.54 23.13 -21.11
N LYS A 237 18.72 23.69 -20.84
CA LYS A 237 19.06 24.18 -19.49
C LYS A 237 18.06 25.23 -19.03
N LYS A 238 17.88 26.32 -19.79
CA LYS A 238 16.92 27.39 -19.45
C LYS A 238 15.49 26.87 -19.32
N LYS A 239 15.06 25.96 -20.20
CA LYS A 239 13.72 25.36 -20.21
C LYS A 239 13.44 24.47 -18.99
N ASN A 240 14.45 23.79 -18.45
CA ASN A 240 14.30 22.79 -17.38
C ASN A 240 14.91 23.19 -16.02
N GLU A 241 15.58 24.34 -15.91
CA GLU A 241 16.22 24.81 -14.66
C GLU A 241 15.21 25.15 -13.55
N TYR A 242 13.97 25.48 -13.93
CA TYR A 242 12.87 25.83 -13.04
C TYR A 242 11.69 24.88 -13.25
N LEU A 243 10.98 24.55 -12.17
CA LEU A 243 9.66 23.91 -12.29
C LEU A 243 8.66 24.92 -12.87
N LEU A 244 7.75 24.47 -13.73
CA LEU A 244 6.72 25.26 -14.44
C LEU A 244 5.62 25.85 -13.53
N GLN A 245 5.91 26.06 -12.24
CA GLN A 245 5.03 26.73 -11.30
C GLN A 245 5.48 28.18 -11.11
N GLU A 246 4.51 29.09 -11.23
CA GLU A 246 4.64 30.53 -11.00
C GLU A 246 5.42 31.33 -12.05
N ILE A 247 4.84 31.45 -13.25
CA ILE A 247 5.35 32.38 -14.28
C ILE A 247 5.18 33.87 -13.88
N ASN A 248 4.22 34.20 -12.99
CA ASN A 248 3.87 35.59 -12.64
C ASN A 248 3.69 35.81 -11.12
N THR A 249 4.72 35.54 -10.31
CA THR A 249 4.83 36.10 -8.94
C THR A 249 6.18 36.81 -8.82
N GLN A 250 6.26 37.93 -8.09
CA GLN A 250 7.55 38.54 -7.72
C GLN A 250 8.30 37.75 -6.61
N GLN A 251 7.99 36.46 -6.46
CA GLN A 251 8.80 35.50 -5.71
C GLN A 251 9.58 34.69 -6.74
N CYS A 252 10.91 34.57 -6.55
CA CYS A 252 11.78 33.94 -7.54
C CYS A 252 11.30 32.53 -7.90
N PRO A 253 11.32 32.14 -9.20
CA PRO A 253 11.01 30.77 -9.59
C PRO A 253 12.01 29.84 -8.90
N VAL A 254 11.49 28.82 -8.20
CA VAL A 254 12.33 27.94 -7.38
C VAL A 254 13.13 27.01 -8.31
N PRO A 255 14.48 27.05 -8.30
CA PRO A 255 15.30 26.17 -9.13
C PRO A 255 14.98 24.71 -8.84
N LEU A 256 14.74 23.91 -9.90
CA LEU A 256 14.43 22.49 -9.80
C LEU A 256 15.43 21.76 -8.88
N LYS A 257 16.72 22.11 -8.99
CA LYS A 257 17.81 21.55 -8.17
C LYS A 257 17.62 21.69 -6.64
N GLN A 258 17.00 22.78 -6.17
CA GLN A 258 16.83 23.01 -4.73
C GLN A 258 15.75 22.10 -4.14
N ILE A 259 14.65 21.89 -4.88
CA ILE A 259 13.47 21.14 -4.42
C ILE A 259 13.37 19.71 -4.96
N TYR A 260 14.19 19.32 -5.94
CA TYR A 260 14.20 17.98 -6.49
C TYR A 260 14.61 16.95 -5.42
N THR A 261 13.70 16.03 -5.14
CA THR A 261 13.95 14.83 -4.34
C THR A 261 13.93 13.64 -5.31
N THR A 262 15.01 12.87 -5.32
CA THR A 262 15.19 11.72 -6.21
C THR A 262 14.00 10.77 -6.09
N LEU A 263 13.37 10.44 -7.21
CA LEU A 263 12.21 9.54 -7.26
C LEU A 263 12.64 8.08 -7.19
N TYR A 264 11.82 7.23 -6.57
CA TYR A 264 12.05 5.78 -6.54
C TYR A 264 11.52 5.14 -7.84
N LEU A 265 12.45 4.83 -8.76
CA LEU A 265 12.20 4.24 -10.07
C LEU A 265 12.68 2.78 -10.08
N ILE A 266 11.82 1.87 -10.52
CA ILE A 266 12.12 0.44 -10.58
C ILE A 266 11.87 -0.13 -11.98
N GLU A 267 12.41 -1.32 -12.25
CA GLU A 267 11.92 -2.14 -13.36
C GLU A 267 10.48 -2.57 -13.11
N GLY A 268 9.61 -2.44 -14.12
CA GLY A 268 8.17 -2.68 -14.02
C GLY A 268 7.71 -3.87 -14.85
N ASP A 269 6.65 -4.53 -14.39
CA ASP A 269 6.08 -5.71 -15.08
C ASP A 269 5.45 -5.31 -16.44
N SER A 270 5.69 -6.14 -17.46
CA SER A 270 5.15 -5.94 -18.82
C SER A 270 3.66 -6.29 -18.94
N GLU A 271 3.18 -7.29 -18.20
CA GLU A 271 1.87 -7.93 -18.41
C GLU A 271 0.66 -7.18 -17.83
N ASN A 272 0.84 -6.28 -16.86
CA ASN A 272 -0.27 -5.65 -16.15
C ASN A 272 -0.55 -4.21 -16.64
N VAL A 273 -1.58 -4.06 -17.46
CA VAL A 273 -2.25 -2.78 -17.73
C VAL A 273 -3.17 -2.49 -16.54
N ASN A 274 -2.64 -1.88 -15.48
CA ASN A 274 -3.47 -1.58 -14.30
C ASN A 274 -4.42 -0.39 -14.61
N SER A 275 -5.70 -0.71 -14.78
CA SER A 275 -6.78 0.24 -15.12
C SER A 275 -7.37 0.97 -13.90
N GLU A 276 -6.94 0.62 -12.69
CA GLU A 276 -7.44 1.16 -11.41
C GLU A 276 -7.18 2.66 -11.22
N HIS A 277 -7.99 3.31 -10.38
CA HIS A 277 -7.84 4.73 -10.07
C HIS A 277 -6.62 5.02 -9.18
N GLU A 278 -6.07 6.23 -9.31
CA GLU A 278 -4.80 6.65 -8.73
C GLU A 278 -4.75 6.47 -7.21
N VAL A 279 -5.84 6.79 -6.51
CA VAL A 279 -5.93 6.65 -5.06
C VAL A 279 -5.76 5.20 -4.61
N ARG A 280 -6.38 4.24 -5.33
CA ARG A 280 -6.22 2.81 -5.05
C ARG A 280 -4.81 2.33 -5.39
N GLN A 281 -4.22 2.86 -6.46
CA GLN A 281 -2.82 2.58 -6.80
C GLN A 281 -1.84 3.10 -5.73
N ILE A 282 -2.08 4.28 -5.13
CA ILE A 282 -1.30 4.80 -3.99
C ILE A 282 -1.42 3.85 -2.80
N GLU A 283 -2.65 3.49 -2.41
CA GLU A 283 -2.93 2.60 -1.29
C GLU A 283 -2.25 1.23 -1.51
N LYS A 284 -2.31 0.66 -2.73
CA LYS A 284 -1.61 -0.58 -3.11
C LYS A 284 -0.08 -0.44 -3.15
N ALA A 285 0.46 0.65 -3.68
CA ALA A 285 1.90 0.88 -3.80
C ALA A 285 2.58 1.05 -2.42
N ILE A 286 1.91 1.74 -1.49
CA ILE A 286 2.31 1.81 -0.08
C ILE A 286 2.19 0.43 0.58
N ASN A 287 1.15 -0.34 0.23
CA ASN A 287 0.92 -1.65 0.81
C ASN A 287 1.88 -2.74 0.31
N LYS A 288 2.46 -2.60 -0.89
CA LYS A 288 3.47 -3.51 -1.47
C LYS A 288 4.88 -3.25 -0.90
N ARG A 289 5.34 -4.02 0.11
CA ARG A 289 6.77 -4.01 0.49
C ARG A 289 7.61 -4.68 -0.60
N LYS A 290 8.88 -4.30 -0.63
CA LYS A 290 9.93 -4.73 -1.57
C LYS A 290 9.82 -6.22 -1.95
N SER A 291 9.30 -6.48 -3.16
CA SER A 291 9.85 -7.55 -4.00
C SER A 291 11.35 -7.31 -4.23
N VAL A 292 12.03 -8.22 -4.93
CA VAL A 292 13.35 -7.91 -5.52
C VAL A 292 13.11 -6.93 -6.67
N GLU A 293 12.82 -5.69 -6.31
CA GLU A 293 12.63 -4.58 -7.24
C GLU A 293 14.01 -4.12 -7.68
N ILE A 294 14.30 -4.27 -8.96
CA ILE A 294 15.55 -3.77 -9.55
C ILE A 294 15.43 -2.25 -9.60
N LEU A 295 16.15 -1.58 -8.71
CA LEU A 295 16.23 -0.13 -8.64
C LEU A 295 17.00 0.38 -9.87
N ILE A 296 16.39 1.30 -10.62
CA ILE A 296 16.99 1.91 -11.80
C ILE A 296 17.20 3.39 -11.47
N SER A 297 18.43 3.90 -11.59
CA SER A 297 18.65 5.34 -11.51
C SER A 297 18.19 6.02 -12.82
N CYS A 298 17.82 7.30 -12.76
CA CYS A 298 17.43 8.05 -13.96
C CYS A 298 18.54 8.05 -15.04
N GLU A 299 19.80 8.02 -14.61
CA GLU A 299 21.00 8.01 -15.46
C GLU A 299 21.32 6.62 -16.03
N ASP A 300 20.65 5.57 -15.53
CA ASP A 300 20.83 4.18 -15.95
C ASP A 300 19.65 3.66 -16.79
N ILE A 301 18.65 4.50 -17.08
CA ILE A 301 17.41 4.13 -17.81
C ILE A 301 17.67 3.35 -19.10
N PHE A 302 18.70 3.72 -19.86
CA PHE A 302 19.12 3.06 -21.11
C PHE A 302 20.32 2.11 -20.98
N LYS A 303 20.83 1.86 -19.77
CA LYS A 303 21.94 0.92 -19.55
C LYS A 303 21.43 -0.53 -19.52
N PRO A 304 22.19 -1.50 -20.06
CA PRO A 304 21.80 -2.91 -20.01
C PRO A 304 21.77 -3.41 -18.56
N LEU A 305 20.75 -4.21 -18.24
CA LEU A 305 20.67 -4.92 -16.95
C LEU A 305 21.30 -6.31 -17.10
N PRO A 306 21.75 -6.97 -16.01
CA PRO A 306 22.35 -8.29 -16.09
C PRO A 306 21.41 -9.29 -16.78
N LYS A 307 21.89 -9.93 -17.86
CA LYS A 307 21.17 -10.88 -18.73
C LYS A 307 20.16 -10.29 -19.75
N LEU A 308 20.10 -8.97 -19.94
CA LEU A 308 19.22 -8.32 -20.92
C LEU A 308 20.00 -7.48 -21.94
N ASN A 309 19.48 -7.39 -23.16
CA ASN A 309 20.01 -6.51 -24.20
C ASN A 309 19.87 -5.02 -23.80
N LYS A 310 20.62 -4.13 -24.46
CA LYS A 310 20.47 -2.68 -24.27
C LYS A 310 19.07 -2.26 -24.78
N PRO A 311 18.22 -1.61 -23.97
CA PRO A 311 16.90 -1.20 -24.43
C PRO A 311 17.00 0.01 -25.38
N ARG A 312 16.15 0.01 -26.41
CA ARG A 312 15.95 1.14 -27.33
C ARG A 312 14.73 1.95 -26.90
N VAL A 313 13.62 1.29 -26.61
CA VAL A 313 12.35 1.89 -26.17
C VAL A 313 12.12 1.61 -24.69
N VAL A 314 12.08 2.66 -23.88
CA VAL A 314 11.72 2.60 -22.46
C VAL A 314 10.35 3.24 -22.24
N LEU A 315 9.43 2.50 -21.63
CA LEU A 315 8.11 2.98 -21.21
C LEU A 315 8.07 3.17 -19.68
N THR A 316 8.08 4.41 -19.21
CA THR A 316 7.95 4.75 -17.79
C THR A 316 6.49 4.98 -17.40
N LYS A 317 5.96 4.06 -16.60
CA LYS A 317 4.60 4.10 -16.04
C LYS A 317 4.59 4.81 -14.68
N GLY A 318 3.50 5.52 -14.39
CA GLY A 318 3.23 6.05 -13.04
C GLY A 318 1.96 6.88 -12.98
N ILE A 319 1.32 6.95 -11.81
CA ILE A 319 0.09 7.73 -11.59
C ILE A 319 0.26 9.24 -11.89
N ALA A 320 -0.83 10.01 -11.97
CA ALA A 320 -0.70 11.45 -12.10
C ALA A 320 0.00 12.06 -10.87
N GLY A 321 0.64 13.22 -11.06
CA GLY A 321 1.37 13.92 -10.00
C GLY A 321 2.64 13.23 -9.47
N ILE A 322 2.93 11.98 -9.87
CA ILE A 322 4.03 11.17 -9.31
C ILE A 322 5.43 11.68 -9.67
N GLY A 323 5.52 12.61 -10.62
CA GLY A 323 6.77 13.22 -11.07
C GLY A 323 7.31 12.72 -12.41
N LYS A 324 6.50 12.09 -13.28
CA LYS A 324 6.91 11.64 -14.63
C LYS A 324 7.63 12.73 -15.44
N THR A 325 6.95 13.85 -15.69
CA THR A 325 7.50 15.03 -16.38
C THR A 325 8.69 15.63 -15.62
N VAL A 326 8.66 15.65 -14.29
CA VAL A 326 9.76 16.19 -13.46
C VAL A 326 11.02 15.32 -13.59
N LEU A 327 10.87 14.01 -13.76
CA LEU A 327 11.96 13.07 -14.00
C LEU A 327 12.60 13.30 -15.38
N SER A 328 11.79 13.52 -16.42
CA SER A 328 12.29 13.84 -17.76
C SER A 328 12.95 15.22 -17.83
N GLN A 329 12.37 16.23 -17.16
CA GLN A 329 13.00 17.54 -16.97
C GLN A 329 14.35 17.45 -16.26
N LYS A 330 14.45 16.65 -15.18
CA LYS A 330 15.72 16.43 -14.47
C LYS A 330 16.77 15.78 -15.36
N PHE A 331 16.40 14.74 -16.13
CA PHE A 331 17.29 14.09 -17.08
C PHE A 331 17.82 15.07 -18.14
N MET A 332 16.93 15.86 -18.75
CA MET A 332 17.30 16.88 -19.73
C MET A 332 18.21 17.96 -19.12
N LEU A 333 17.95 18.37 -17.87
CA LEU A 333 18.79 19.31 -17.15
C LEU A 333 20.20 18.72 -16.90
N ASP A 334 20.31 17.48 -16.44
CA ASP A 334 21.62 16.83 -16.21
C ASP A 334 22.41 16.61 -17.51
N TRP A 335 21.72 16.29 -18.62
CA TRP A 335 22.33 16.22 -19.95
C TRP A 335 22.82 17.59 -20.42
N SER A 336 22.03 18.64 -20.19
CA SER A 336 22.36 20.02 -20.56
C SER A 336 23.50 20.64 -19.74
N GLU A 337 23.71 20.14 -18.51
CA GLU A 337 24.79 20.53 -17.61
C GLU A 337 26.00 19.60 -17.68
N GLU A 338 26.02 18.68 -18.64
CA GLU A 338 27.13 17.76 -18.93
C GLU A 338 27.47 16.80 -17.77
N LYS A 339 26.50 16.52 -16.89
CA LYS A 339 26.66 15.65 -15.71
C LYS A 339 26.49 14.18 -16.02
N ALA A 340 25.57 13.84 -16.92
CA ALA A 340 25.20 12.46 -17.23
C ALA A 340 24.78 12.30 -18.70
N ASN A 341 24.69 11.05 -19.17
CA ASN A 341 24.17 10.65 -20.49
C ASN A 341 24.82 11.34 -21.70
N GLN A 342 26.10 11.72 -21.60
CA GLN A 342 26.83 12.39 -22.69
C GLN A 342 27.19 11.45 -23.87
N ASP A 343 26.81 10.17 -23.81
CA ASP A 343 26.83 9.27 -24.96
C ASP A 343 25.69 9.55 -25.96
N ILE A 344 24.68 10.32 -25.55
CA ILE A 344 23.61 10.84 -26.41
C ILE A 344 24.07 12.16 -27.03
N GLN A 345 24.04 12.23 -28.36
CA GLN A 345 24.52 13.39 -29.13
C GLN A 345 23.43 14.42 -29.43
N LEU A 346 22.17 14.01 -29.58
CA LEU A 346 21.03 14.90 -29.83
C LEU A 346 19.84 14.47 -28.95
N LEU A 347 19.15 15.43 -28.35
CA LEU A 347 18.01 15.16 -27.46
C LEU A 347 16.82 16.03 -27.86
N PHE A 348 15.74 15.39 -28.31
CA PHE A 348 14.48 16.05 -28.67
C PHE A 348 13.36 15.71 -27.68
N SER A 349 12.71 16.74 -27.14
CA SER A 349 11.56 16.60 -26.24
C SER A 349 10.27 16.89 -27.01
N LEU A 350 9.40 15.89 -27.12
CA LEU A 350 8.17 15.90 -27.92
C LEU A 350 6.96 15.50 -27.05
N PRO A 351 6.37 16.40 -26.25
CA PRO A 351 5.24 16.02 -25.40
C PRO A 351 3.99 15.78 -26.23
N PHE A 352 3.26 14.69 -25.95
CA PHE A 352 2.06 14.32 -26.70
C PHE A 352 0.97 15.40 -26.72
N ARG A 353 0.90 16.20 -25.64
CA ARG A 353 0.04 17.38 -25.53
C ARG A 353 0.27 18.40 -26.64
N GLU A 354 1.52 18.60 -27.06
CA GLU A 354 1.91 19.49 -28.16
C GLU A 354 1.64 18.84 -29.52
N LEU A 355 2.00 17.55 -29.67
CA LEU A 355 1.76 16.77 -30.88
C LEU A 355 0.26 16.69 -31.26
N ASN A 356 -0.64 16.72 -30.27
CA ASN A 356 -2.09 16.79 -30.49
C ASN A 356 -2.56 18.05 -31.26
N LEU A 357 -1.78 19.14 -31.26
CA LEU A 357 -2.14 20.38 -31.99
C LEU A 357 -1.94 20.24 -33.50
N LEU A 358 -1.00 19.37 -33.91
CA LEU A 358 -0.69 19.03 -35.30
C LEU A 358 -1.61 17.91 -35.84
N ARG A 359 -2.66 17.53 -35.10
CA ARG A 359 -3.64 16.53 -35.54
C ARG A 359 -4.27 16.96 -36.86
N ASN A 360 -4.21 16.06 -37.85
CA ASN A 360 -4.60 16.26 -39.25
C ASN A 360 -3.62 17.08 -40.12
N GLU A 361 -2.49 17.57 -39.60
CA GLU A 361 -1.39 18.08 -40.45
C GLU A 361 -0.52 16.92 -40.96
N LYS A 362 0.04 17.09 -42.17
CA LYS A 362 1.10 16.21 -42.69
C LYS A 362 2.44 16.94 -42.58
N ARG A 363 3.42 16.27 -41.96
CA ARG A 363 4.79 16.74 -41.79
C ARG A 363 5.74 15.57 -42.08
N SER A 364 6.98 15.85 -42.43
CA SER A 364 8.08 14.89 -42.29
C SER A 364 8.61 14.89 -40.86
N LEU A 365 9.40 13.88 -40.45
CA LEU A 365 10.03 13.93 -39.13
C LEU A 365 10.95 15.15 -39.02
N MET A 366 11.72 15.48 -40.06
CA MET A 366 12.60 16.65 -40.02
C MET A 366 11.82 17.96 -39.86
N GLU A 367 10.68 18.12 -40.56
CA GLU A 367 9.81 19.29 -40.37
C GLU A 367 9.23 19.36 -38.97
N LEU A 368 8.76 18.22 -38.43
CA LEU A 368 8.30 18.13 -37.05
C LEU A 368 9.40 18.53 -36.07
N LEU A 369 10.65 18.11 -36.28
CA LEU A 369 11.76 18.48 -35.40
C LEU A 369 12.16 19.95 -35.53
N TYR A 370 12.01 20.58 -36.70
CA TYR A 370 12.20 22.03 -36.85
C TYR A 370 11.13 22.84 -36.10
N ASP A 371 9.92 22.30 -35.89
CA ASP A 371 8.88 22.95 -35.10
C ASP A 371 9.23 22.97 -33.59
N PHE A 372 9.96 21.97 -33.08
CA PHE A 372 10.34 21.84 -31.67
C PHE A 372 11.78 22.33 -31.37
N ASP A 373 12.66 22.32 -32.37
CA ASP A 373 14.02 22.85 -32.32
C ASP A 373 14.33 23.65 -33.61
N PRO A 374 13.97 24.94 -33.66
CA PRO A 374 14.21 25.79 -34.83
C PRO A 374 15.71 25.97 -35.17
N ASP A 375 16.60 25.83 -34.18
CA ASP A 375 18.04 25.91 -34.38
C ASP A 375 18.58 24.69 -35.15
N LEU A 376 17.89 23.55 -35.12
CA LEU A 376 18.23 22.38 -35.96
C LEU A 376 18.18 22.74 -37.45
N LYS A 377 17.17 23.50 -37.89
CA LYS A 377 17.03 23.93 -39.29
C LYS A 377 18.19 24.82 -39.75
N VAL A 378 18.75 25.61 -38.84
CA VAL A 378 19.88 26.52 -39.08
C VAL A 378 21.23 25.80 -38.95
N SER A 379 21.28 24.63 -38.30
CA SER A 379 22.53 23.92 -37.99
C SER A 379 23.25 23.30 -39.19
N GLY A 380 22.53 22.96 -40.26
CA GLY A 380 23.03 22.16 -41.39
C GLY A 380 22.71 20.66 -41.30
N ILE A 381 22.36 20.15 -40.11
CA ILE A 381 22.11 18.73 -39.84
C ILE A 381 20.86 18.24 -40.59
N LYS A 382 21.08 17.37 -41.58
CA LYS A 382 20.00 16.77 -42.42
C LYS A 382 19.80 15.27 -42.22
N ASP A 383 20.83 14.54 -41.82
CA ASP A 383 20.73 13.10 -41.55
C ASP A 383 20.92 12.81 -40.06
N LEU A 384 19.83 12.36 -39.41
CA LEU A 384 19.83 11.96 -38.01
C LEU A 384 20.38 10.55 -37.79
N LYS A 385 20.51 9.71 -38.83
CA LYS A 385 21.04 8.34 -38.73
C LYS A 385 22.53 8.31 -38.41
N ALA A 386 23.25 9.41 -38.66
CA ALA A 386 24.65 9.58 -38.32
C ALA A 386 24.92 9.81 -36.81
N TYR A 387 23.88 10.02 -35.99
CA TYR A 387 24.01 10.46 -34.61
C TYR A 387 23.24 9.57 -33.63
N LYS A 388 23.70 9.50 -32.37
CA LYS A 388 22.94 8.92 -31.26
C LYS A 388 21.88 9.91 -30.79
N VAL A 389 20.65 9.71 -31.24
CA VAL A 389 19.49 10.55 -30.92
C VAL A 389 18.65 9.92 -29.80
N LEU A 390 18.15 10.74 -28.88
CA LEU A 390 17.08 10.39 -27.93
C LEU A 390 15.84 11.23 -28.20
N PHE A 391 14.68 10.57 -28.29
CA PHE A 391 13.36 11.20 -28.26
C PHE A 391 12.69 10.97 -26.91
N VAL A 392 12.32 12.06 -26.23
CA VAL A 392 11.55 12.05 -24.98
C VAL A 392 10.10 12.39 -25.29
N LEU A 393 9.23 11.38 -25.25
CA LEU A 393 7.81 11.42 -25.55
C LEU A 393 7.01 11.47 -24.24
N ASP A 394 6.81 12.67 -23.69
CA ASP A 394 6.15 12.88 -22.40
C ASP A 394 4.61 12.89 -22.52
N GLY A 395 3.94 12.14 -21.64
CA GLY A 395 2.48 12.21 -21.45
C GLY A 395 1.63 11.44 -22.47
N LEU A 396 1.95 10.17 -22.76
CA LEU A 396 1.14 9.31 -23.65
C LEU A 396 -0.33 9.23 -23.23
N ASP A 397 -0.63 9.32 -21.93
CA ASP A 397 -2.00 9.39 -21.40
C ASP A 397 -2.80 10.63 -21.80
N GLU A 398 -2.15 11.61 -22.40
CA GLU A 398 -2.77 12.82 -22.97
C GLU A 398 -2.88 12.75 -24.50
N CYS A 399 -2.42 11.66 -25.13
CA CYS A 399 -2.45 11.50 -26.58
C CYS A 399 -3.89 11.37 -27.11
N ARG A 400 -4.21 12.17 -28.14
CA ARG A 400 -5.47 12.15 -28.88
C ARG A 400 -5.29 11.72 -30.35
N LEU A 401 -4.09 11.28 -30.69
CA LEU A 401 -3.71 10.74 -31.99
C LEU A 401 -4.03 9.23 -32.03
N CYS A 402 -4.47 8.73 -33.18
CA CYS A 402 -4.81 7.31 -33.33
C CYS A 402 -3.53 6.51 -33.66
N LEU A 403 -2.86 6.01 -32.62
CA LEU A 403 -1.62 5.24 -32.76
C LEU A 403 -1.91 3.80 -33.23
N ASP A 404 -2.31 3.65 -34.49
CA ASP A 404 -2.48 2.34 -35.13
C ASP A 404 -1.12 1.75 -35.56
N PHE A 405 -0.73 0.63 -34.96
CA PHE A 405 0.53 -0.05 -35.26
C PHE A 405 0.41 -1.14 -36.34
N GLU A 406 -0.81 -1.46 -36.80
CA GLU A 406 -1.06 -2.49 -37.82
C GLU A 406 -1.58 -1.90 -39.14
N GLY A 407 -2.46 -0.91 -39.08
CA GLY A 407 -3.10 -0.27 -40.24
C GLY A 407 -2.39 0.96 -40.82
N ASN A 408 -1.41 1.54 -40.12
CA ASN A 408 -0.68 2.71 -40.63
C ASN A 408 0.36 2.35 -41.70
N ASP A 409 0.54 3.25 -42.68
CA ASP A 409 1.57 3.15 -43.72
C ASP A 409 2.98 3.07 -43.11
N ARG A 410 3.87 2.27 -43.71
CA ARG A 410 5.27 2.18 -43.28
C ARG A 410 6.07 3.37 -43.81
N CYS A 411 6.79 4.03 -42.91
CA CYS A 411 7.64 5.18 -43.20
C CYS A 411 9.09 4.87 -42.79
N HIS A 412 10.04 5.08 -43.70
CA HIS A 412 11.46 4.72 -43.52
C HIS A 412 12.44 5.90 -43.72
N ASP A 413 11.93 7.03 -44.20
CA ASP A 413 12.67 8.24 -44.49
C ASP A 413 12.18 9.38 -43.59
N ALA A 414 13.11 10.05 -42.90
CA ALA A 414 12.80 11.19 -42.03
C ALA A 414 12.31 12.44 -42.80
N THR A 415 12.46 12.46 -44.13
CA THR A 415 12.00 13.52 -45.04
C THR A 415 10.64 13.23 -45.70
N GLN A 416 10.10 12.01 -45.55
CA GLN A 416 8.80 11.64 -46.10
C GLN A 416 7.66 12.30 -45.30
N SER A 417 6.79 13.05 -45.97
CA SER A 417 5.63 13.70 -45.35
C SER A 417 4.50 12.71 -45.06
N ALA A 418 4.06 12.63 -43.82
CA ALA A 418 3.00 11.76 -43.33
C ALA A 418 2.20 12.44 -42.18
N PRO A 419 1.01 11.93 -41.80
CA PRO A 419 0.34 12.33 -40.56
C PRO A 419 1.22 12.06 -39.34
N VAL A 420 1.11 12.88 -38.29
CA VAL A 420 1.95 12.78 -37.09
C VAL A 420 1.79 11.43 -36.38
N GLU A 421 0.59 10.87 -36.34
CA GLU A 421 0.32 9.51 -35.85
C GLU A 421 1.10 8.42 -36.59
N VAL A 422 1.27 8.55 -37.91
CA VAL A 422 2.05 7.62 -38.75
C VAL A 422 3.54 7.78 -38.46
N LEU A 423 4.04 9.01 -38.30
CA LEU A 423 5.44 9.24 -37.91
C LEU A 423 5.76 8.63 -36.55
N LEU A 424 4.89 8.83 -35.55
CA LEU A 424 5.10 8.34 -34.18
C LEU A 424 5.05 6.81 -34.10
N THR A 425 4.07 6.17 -34.74
CA THR A 425 3.97 4.70 -34.77
C THR A 425 5.18 4.07 -35.47
N ASN A 426 5.65 4.64 -36.59
CA ASN A 426 6.86 4.17 -37.27
C ASN A 426 8.16 4.44 -36.48
N LEU A 427 8.25 5.55 -35.75
CA LEU A 427 9.37 5.86 -34.86
C LEU A 427 9.42 4.88 -33.66
N ILE A 428 8.27 4.60 -33.05
CA ILE A 428 8.16 3.63 -31.95
C ILE A 428 8.48 2.21 -32.43
N ALA A 429 7.87 1.77 -33.53
CA ALA A 429 8.09 0.44 -34.12
C ALA A 429 9.50 0.23 -34.70
N GLY A 430 10.31 1.28 -34.86
CA GLY A 430 11.68 1.19 -35.38
C GLY A 430 11.80 1.17 -36.91
N ASN A 431 10.69 1.34 -37.63
CA ASN A 431 10.71 1.54 -39.09
C ASN A 431 11.44 2.83 -39.49
N LEU A 432 11.35 3.85 -38.62
CA LEU A 432 11.95 5.17 -38.79
C LEU A 432 12.94 5.42 -37.64
N LEU A 433 14.19 5.76 -37.98
CA LEU A 433 15.33 5.87 -37.05
C LEU A 433 15.46 4.65 -36.09
N PRO A 434 15.83 3.46 -36.60
CA PRO A 434 15.96 2.24 -35.79
C PRO A 434 16.97 2.36 -34.64
N GLU A 435 18.08 3.09 -34.84
CA GLU A 435 19.12 3.26 -33.80
C GLU A 435 18.82 4.37 -32.77
N ALA A 436 17.71 5.10 -32.91
CA ALA A 436 17.35 6.15 -31.96
C ALA A 436 16.73 5.57 -30.68
N TYR A 437 17.09 6.15 -29.53
CA TYR A 437 16.49 5.84 -28.24
C TYR A 437 15.14 6.55 -28.11
N LEU A 438 14.17 5.89 -27.50
CA LEU A 438 12.87 6.46 -27.15
C LEU A 438 12.62 6.30 -25.65
N TRP A 439 12.22 7.38 -25.00
CA TRP A 439 11.69 7.37 -23.64
C TRP A 439 10.26 7.89 -23.66
N ILE A 440 9.30 7.01 -23.37
CA ILE A 440 7.87 7.32 -23.33
C ILE A 440 7.42 7.37 -21.86
N THR A 441 6.73 8.44 -21.45
CA THR A 441 6.10 8.50 -20.11
C THR A 441 4.58 8.35 -20.22
N THR A 442 3.96 7.61 -19.28
CA THR A 442 2.51 7.34 -19.32
C THR A 442 1.90 7.06 -17.94
N ARG A 443 0.59 7.30 -17.79
CA ARG A 443 -0.23 6.60 -16.79
C ARG A 443 -0.35 5.10 -17.13
N PRO A 444 -0.47 4.20 -16.13
CA PRO A 444 -0.67 2.77 -16.36
C PRO A 444 -1.87 2.44 -17.26
N ALA A 445 -2.98 3.19 -17.13
CA ALA A 445 -4.20 2.99 -17.91
C ALA A 445 -4.05 3.26 -19.42
N ALA A 446 -3.08 4.09 -19.84
CA ALA A 446 -2.78 4.37 -21.25
C ALA A 446 -1.55 3.62 -21.76
N ALA A 447 -0.92 2.78 -20.93
CA ALA A 447 0.25 2.01 -21.34
C ALA A 447 -0.05 0.98 -22.44
N SER A 448 -1.31 0.53 -22.55
CA SER A 448 -1.79 -0.36 -23.63
C SER A 448 -1.85 0.31 -25.01
N CYS A 449 -1.77 1.64 -25.09
CA CYS A 449 -1.73 2.36 -26.36
C CYS A 449 -0.43 2.11 -27.16
N VAL A 450 0.59 1.51 -26.54
CA VAL A 450 1.78 0.99 -27.22
C VAL A 450 1.85 -0.52 -26.97
N PRO A 451 1.75 -1.38 -28.01
CA PRO A 451 1.88 -2.83 -27.86
C PRO A 451 3.21 -3.24 -27.22
N SER A 452 3.18 -4.20 -26.30
CA SER A 452 4.35 -4.61 -25.50
C SER A 452 5.52 -5.12 -26.35
N GLN A 453 5.25 -5.65 -27.54
CA GLN A 453 6.26 -6.08 -28.52
C GLN A 453 7.19 -4.95 -29.03
N TYR A 454 6.81 -3.69 -28.86
CA TYR A 454 7.61 -2.51 -29.23
C TYR A 454 8.29 -1.84 -28.02
N VAL A 455 8.25 -2.46 -26.83
CA VAL A 455 8.78 -1.91 -25.59
C VAL A 455 9.83 -2.84 -25.00
N ASP A 456 11.11 -2.48 -25.10
CA ASP A 456 12.22 -3.30 -24.60
C ASP A 456 12.30 -3.30 -23.07
N ARG A 457 11.88 -2.20 -22.43
CA ARG A 457 11.89 -2.05 -20.97
C ARG A 457 10.71 -1.25 -20.48
N VAL A 458 10.01 -1.78 -19.49
CA VAL A 458 9.04 -1.03 -18.68
C VAL A 458 9.71 -0.60 -17.39
N THR A 459 9.49 0.65 -16.98
CA THR A 459 9.90 1.15 -15.65
C THR A 459 8.71 1.75 -14.92
N GLU A 460 8.73 1.76 -13.59
CA GLU A 460 7.63 2.24 -12.76
C GLU A 460 8.14 3.28 -11.74
N ILE A 461 7.55 4.47 -11.71
CA ILE A 461 7.79 5.45 -10.63
C ILE A 461 6.81 5.16 -9.50
N ARG A 462 7.32 4.74 -8.34
CA ARG A 462 6.47 4.49 -7.15
C ARG A 462 6.12 5.75 -6.37
N GLY A 463 6.99 6.77 -6.36
CA GLY A 463 6.79 8.01 -5.61
C GLY A 463 7.75 8.17 -4.43
N PHE A 464 7.35 8.96 -3.43
CA PHE A 464 8.16 9.24 -2.24
C PHE A 464 7.92 8.19 -1.13
N ASN A 465 8.99 7.50 -0.76
CA ASN A 465 9.09 6.77 0.49
C ASN A 465 9.08 7.73 1.70
N ASN A 466 8.96 7.19 2.92
CA ASN A 466 8.80 7.99 4.13
C ASN A 466 9.94 9.00 4.36
N GLN A 467 11.18 8.65 4.03
CA GLN A 467 12.33 9.55 4.12
C GLN A 467 12.31 10.65 3.04
N GLN A 468 11.93 10.30 1.81
CA GLN A 468 11.81 11.24 0.68
C GLN A 468 10.71 12.29 0.93
N LYS A 469 9.61 11.92 1.59
CA LYS A 469 8.56 12.87 2.01
C LYS A 469 9.15 13.99 2.87
N GLU A 470 9.91 13.62 3.90
CA GLU A 470 10.50 14.56 4.86
C GLU A 470 11.61 15.38 4.22
N GLN A 471 12.45 14.76 3.39
CA GLN A 471 13.46 15.46 2.57
C GLN A 471 12.82 16.52 1.65
N TYR A 472 11.67 16.25 1.05
CA TYR A 472 10.95 17.24 0.23
C TYR A 472 10.50 18.44 1.07
N PHE A 473 9.88 18.23 2.23
CA PHE A 473 9.42 19.35 3.07
C PHE A 473 10.58 20.18 3.63
N HIS A 474 11.68 19.54 4.05
CA HIS A 474 12.89 20.25 4.49
C HIS A 474 13.59 21.03 3.36
N LYS A 475 13.47 20.60 2.10
CA LYS A 475 13.98 21.35 0.93
C LYS A 475 13.06 22.49 0.50
N LYS A 476 11.74 22.32 0.63
CA LYS A 476 10.73 23.27 0.16
C LYS A 476 10.42 24.38 1.16
N ILE A 477 10.67 24.16 2.45
CA ILE A 477 10.41 25.10 3.54
C ILE A 477 11.75 25.44 4.21
N GLU A 478 12.23 26.66 4.02
CA GLU A 478 13.54 27.13 4.53
C GLU A 478 13.59 27.20 6.06
N ASP A 479 12.47 27.53 6.73
CA ASP A 479 12.36 27.50 8.19
C ASP A 479 12.22 26.04 8.68
N GLU A 480 13.29 25.54 9.31
CA GLU A 480 13.36 24.17 9.83
C GLU A 480 12.29 23.88 10.92
N ASN A 481 11.89 24.87 11.72
CA ASN A 481 10.85 24.71 12.73
C ASN A 481 9.46 24.65 12.08
N LEU A 482 9.23 25.47 11.06
CA LEU A 482 8.02 25.39 10.24
C LEU A 482 7.93 24.04 9.51
N ALA A 483 9.03 23.58 8.91
CA ALA A 483 9.11 22.27 8.26
C ALA A 483 8.79 21.13 9.22
N LYS A 484 9.38 21.11 10.43
CA LYS A 484 9.09 20.12 11.48
C LYS A 484 7.61 20.13 11.89
N ARG A 485 6.99 21.31 12.02
CA ARG A 485 5.55 21.44 12.34
C ARG A 485 4.64 20.93 11.22
N VAL A 486 4.97 21.21 9.96
CA VAL A 486 4.24 20.68 8.79
C VAL A 486 4.37 19.15 8.72
N ILE A 487 5.57 18.60 8.88
CA ILE A 487 5.82 17.15 8.91
C ILE A 487 5.04 16.48 10.05
N ALA A 488 5.04 17.08 11.25
CA ALA A 488 4.28 16.56 12.39
C ALA A 488 2.76 16.54 12.13
N ASN A 489 2.20 17.59 11.51
CA ASN A 489 0.79 17.60 11.14
C ASN A 489 0.46 16.54 10.09
N ILE A 490 1.28 16.39 9.04
CA ILE A 490 1.09 15.37 8.00
C ILE A 490 1.17 13.97 8.59
N ARG A 491 2.10 13.70 9.52
CA ARG A 491 2.17 12.44 10.28
C ARG A 491 0.93 12.20 11.15
N SER A 492 0.35 13.25 11.74
CA SER A 492 -0.87 13.14 12.58
C SER A 492 -2.15 12.83 11.79
N THR A 493 -2.21 13.19 10.50
CA THR A 493 -3.39 12.96 9.65
C THR A 493 -3.10 11.87 8.62
N ARG A 494 -3.50 10.62 8.94
CA ARG A 494 -3.12 9.43 8.17
C ARG A 494 -3.45 9.49 6.67
N SER A 495 -4.60 10.04 6.30
CA SER A 495 -4.98 10.25 4.89
C SER A 495 -4.00 11.16 4.16
N LEU A 496 -3.59 12.28 4.76
CA LEU A 496 -2.58 13.18 4.19
C LEU A 496 -1.20 12.52 4.10
N TYR A 497 -0.81 11.73 5.11
CA TYR A 497 0.44 10.97 5.08
C TYR A 497 0.52 9.95 3.93
N ILE A 498 -0.59 9.26 3.67
CA ILE A 498 -0.75 8.31 2.56
C ILE A 498 -0.66 9.07 1.23
N MET A 499 -1.45 10.13 1.06
CA MET A 499 -1.48 10.92 -0.19
C MET A 499 -0.11 11.58 -0.49
N CYS A 500 0.64 12.02 0.52
CA CYS A 500 2.02 12.51 0.37
C CYS A 500 3.03 11.47 -0.16
N HIS A 501 2.62 10.24 -0.50
CA HIS A 501 3.41 9.37 -1.36
C HIS A 501 3.60 9.96 -2.77
N VAL A 502 2.63 10.75 -3.26
CA VAL A 502 2.72 11.46 -4.54
C VAL A 502 3.26 12.88 -4.31
N PRO A 503 4.33 13.30 -5.00
CA PRO A 503 4.95 14.62 -4.82
C PRO A 503 3.98 15.80 -4.96
N VAL A 504 2.95 15.71 -5.81
CA VAL A 504 1.94 16.76 -5.97
C VAL A 504 1.15 17.05 -4.68
N PHE A 505 0.85 16.03 -3.86
CA PHE A 505 0.19 16.23 -2.57
C PHE A 505 1.17 16.79 -1.53
N CYS A 506 2.47 16.49 -1.63
CA CYS A 506 3.49 17.18 -0.83
C CYS A 506 3.58 18.67 -1.19
N TRP A 507 3.50 19.01 -2.48
CA TRP A 507 3.47 20.39 -2.93
C TRP A 507 2.23 21.14 -2.42
N ILE A 508 1.02 20.62 -2.63
CA ILE A 508 -0.23 21.22 -2.12
C ILE A 508 -0.17 21.37 -0.59
N SER A 509 0.31 20.34 0.13
CA SER A 509 0.44 20.39 1.59
C SER A 509 1.47 21.40 2.06
N SER A 510 2.58 21.58 1.33
CA SER A 510 3.61 22.59 1.67
C SER A 510 3.08 24.02 1.57
N ILE A 511 2.20 24.31 0.61
CA ILE A 511 1.53 25.62 0.48
C ILE A 511 0.56 25.83 1.65
N VAL A 512 -0.42 24.93 1.79
CA VAL A 512 -1.52 25.09 2.75
C VAL A 512 -1.03 25.06 4.19
N LEU A 513 -0.27 24.02 4.57
CA LEU A 513 0.21 23.89 5.95
C LEU A 513 1.35 24.85 6.25
N GLY A 514 2.19 25.19 5.27
CA GLY A 514 3.23 26.21 5.44
C GLY A 514 2.64 27.56 5.82
N GLU A 515 1.65 28.04 5.06
CA GLU A 515 0.96 29.31 5.36
C GLU A 515 0.22 29.25 6.72
N MET A 516 -0.55 28.19 6.97
CA MET A 516 -1.35 28.08 8.19
C MET A 516 -0.48 27.91 9.45
N CYS A 517 0.64 27.17 9.37
CA CYS A 517 1.57 27.05 10.49
C CYS A 517 2.39 28.33 10.71
N ALA A 518 2.73 29.10 9.67
CA ALA A 518 3.40 30.39 9.80
C ALA A 518 2.49 31.45 10.47
N LYS A 519 1.19 31.44 10.18
CA LYS A 519 0.18 32.35 10.77
C LYS A 519 -0.31 31.94 12.17
N ALA A 520 0.34 30.98 12.84
CA ALA A 520 -0.25 30.25 13.95
C ALA A 520 -0.37 31.03 15.28
N GLY A 521 -1.46 31.78 15.40
CA GLY A 521 -2.08 32.16 16.67
C GLY A 521 -3.60 32.01 16.72
N VAL A 522 -4.29 31.74 15.59
CA VAL A 522 -5.75 31.98 15.45
C VAL A 522 -6.55 30.84 14.76
N GLY A 523 -5.92 29.86 14.11
CA GLY A 523 -6.63 28.86 13.28
C GLY A 523 -6.41 27.39 13.67
N LYS A 524 -7.45 26.55 13.52
CA LYS A 524 -7.32 25.08 13.53
C LYS A 524 -6.72 24.61 12.19
N LEU A 525 -5.79 23.66 12.25
CA LEU A 525 -5.22 23.03 11.04
C LEU A 525 -6.24 22.10 10.35
N PRO A 526 -6.14 21.88 9.03
CA PRO A 526 -7.05 21.01 8.29
C PRO A 526 -6.98 19.56 8.80
N LYS A 527 -8.13 18.95 9.05
CA LYS A 527 -8.24 17.55 9.48
C LYS A 527 -8.58 16.61 8.34
N THR A 528 -9.29 17.09 7.32
CA THR A 528 -9.77 16.29 6.19
C THR A 528 -9.14 16.74 4.87
N LEU A 529 -9.15 15.87 3.86
CA LEU A 529 -8.64 16.18 2.53
C LEU A 529 -9.48 17.27 1.86
N THR A 530 -10.80 17.29 2.08
CA THR A 530 -11.66 18.38 1.61
C THR A 530 -11.26 19.72 2.20
N GLN A 531 -10.95 19.80 3.50
CA GLN A 531 -10.46 21.04 4.11
C GLN A 531 -9.14 21.51 3.50
N MET A 532 -8.19 20.61 3.26
CA MET A 532 -6.94 20.93 2.56
C MET A 532 -7.21 21.57 1.18
N TYR A 533 -8.17 21.04 0.42
CA TYR A 533 -8.51 21.56 -0.91
C TYR A 533 -9.28 22.88 -0.88
N ILE A 534 -10.15 23.10 0.12
CA ILE A 534 -10.79 24.42 0.32
C ILE A 534 -9.74 25.48 0.68
N HIS A 535 -8.79 25.16 1.58
CA HIS A 535 -7.70 26.08 1.91
C HIS A 535 -6.75 26.32 0.73
N PHE A 536 -6.48 25.31 -0.10
CA PHE A 536 -5.73 25.48 -1.34
C PHE A 536 -6.45 26.42 -2.32
N LEU A 537 -7.76 26.22 -2.54
CA LEU A 537 -8.59 27.13 -3.36
C LEU A 537 -8.63 28.56 -2.80
N ALA A 538 -8.67 28.72 -1.47
CA ALA A 538 -8.60 30.02 -0.79
C ALA A 538 -7.24 30.71 -0.98
N HIS A 539 -6.13 29.97 -0.87
CA HIS A 539 -4.79 30.48 -1.13
C HIS A 539 -4.67 30.98 -2.57
N GLN A 540 -5.06 30.15 -3.55
CA GLN A 540 -5.02 30.51 -4.97
C GLN A 540 -5.89 31.75 -5.24
N THR A 541 -7.12 31.79 -4.75
CA THR A 541 -8.02 32.96 -4.91
C THR A 541 -7.47 34.23 -4.26
N THR A 542 -6.73 34.13 -3.16
CA THR A 542 -6.10 35.28 -2.51
C THR A 542 -4.91 35.81 -3.32
N GLN A 543 -4.01 34.91 -3.76
CA GLN A 543 -2.89 35.27 -4.65
C GLN A 543 -3.37 35.99 -5.92
N MET A 544 -4.46 35.50 -6.50
CA MET A 544 -5.11 36.07 -7.69
C MET A 544 -5.55 37.52 -7.49
N ARG A 545 -6.31 37.78 -6.42
CA ARG A 545 -6.79 39.15 -6.09
C ARG A 545 -5.63 40.14 -5.91
N VAL A 546 -4.52 39.70 -5.30
CA VAL A 546 -3.33 40.54 -5.10
C VAL A 546 -2.61 40.85 -6.41
N LYS A 547 -2.53 39.88 -7.33
CA LYS A 547 -1.80 40.03 -8.60
C LYS A 547 -2.50 40.91 -9.64
N TYR A 548 -3.82 40.75 -9.79
CA TYR A 548 -4.55 41.33 -10.93
C TYR A 548 -5.48 42.50 -10.59
N SER A 549 -5.68 42.81 -9.29
CA SER A 549 -6.55 43.92 -8.83
C SER A 549 -8.01 43.87 -9.32
N GLU A 550 -8.46 42.72 -9.83
CA GLU A 550 -9.80 42.52 -10.37
C GLU A 550 -10.85 42.45 -9.25
N LYS A 551 -12.02 43.05 -9.51
CA LYS A 551 -13.20 42.82 -8.67
C LYS A 551 -13.69 41.41 -8.90
N GLN A 552 -13.96 40.68 -7.81
CA GLN A 552 -14.50 39.33 -7.88
C GLN A 552 -15.88 39.34 -8.53
N GLU A 553 -15.98 38.85 -9.77
CA GLU A 553 -17.27 38.68 -10.44
C GLU A 553 -18.10 37.58 -9.76
N LEU A 554 -19.38 37.88 -9.55
CA LEU A 554 -20.36 36.96 -9.00
C LEU A 554 -21.36 36.58 -10.09
N ASP A 555 -21.78 35.32 -10.09
CA ASP A 555 -22.89 34.86 -10.91
C ASP A 555 -24.24 35.41 -10.41
N SER A 556 -25.33 35.10 -11.13
CA SER A 556 -26.69 35.52 -10.75
C SER A 556 -27.20 34.95 -9.42
N GLN A 557 -26.46 34.03 -8.80
CA GLN A 557 -26.76 33.39 -7.51
C GLN A 557 -25.81 33.87 -6.39
N GLY A 558 -24.89 34.80 -6.69
CA GLY A 558 -23.92 35.34 -5.74
C GLY A 558 -22.73 34.42 -5.46
N ASN A 559 -22.43 33.44 -6.32
CA ASN A 559 -21.22 32.62 -6.25
C ASN A 559 -20.11 33.21 -7.11
N ASN A 560 -18.84 32.91 -6.78
CA ASN A 560 -17.69 33.27 -7.62
C ASN A 560 -17.80 32.65 -9.03
N LYS A 561 -18.07 33.49 -10.03
CA LYS A 561 -18.34 33.11 -11.43
C LYS A 561 -17.21 32.26 -12.03
N VAL A 562 -15.95 32.63 -11.78
CA VAL A 562 -14.79 31.94 -12.37
C VAL A 562 -14.63 30.55 -11.76
N ILE A 563 -14.76 30.41 -10.43
CA ILE A 563 -14.69 29.10 -9.76
C ILE A 563 -15.84 28.19 -10.21
N MET A 564 -17.05 28.73 -10.37
CA MET A 564 -18.20 27.96 -10.86
C MET A 564 -18.01 27.49 -12.31
N SER A 565 -17.44 28.33 -13.17
CA SER A 565 -17.18 27.98 -14.58
C SER A 565 -16.06 26.93 -14.71
N LEU A 566 -14.98 27.06 -13.91
CA LEU A 566 -13.94 26.02 -13.79
C LEU A 566 -14.49 24.71 -13.21
N GLY A 567 -15.43 24.77 -12.26
CA GLY A 567 -16.10 23.59 -11.70
C GLY A 567 -17.02 22.88 -12.71
N LYS A 568 -17.78 23.64 -13.51
CA LYS A 568 -18.58 23.11 -14.62
C LYS A 568 -17.68 22.37 -15.63
N LEU A 569 -16.59 23.01 -16.04
CA LEU A 569 -15.60 22.43 -16.94
C LEU A 569 -14.98 21.16 -16.35
N ALA A 570 -14.58 21.21 -15.07
CA ALA A 570 -14.01 20.06 -14.37
C ALA A 570 -14.96 18.86 -14.36
N PHE A 571 -16.24 19.07 -14.05
CA PHE A 571 -17.26 18.02 -14.06
C PHE A 571 -17.50 17.46 -15.46
N GLN A 572 -17.69 18.32 -16.47
CA GLN A 572 -17.93 17.88 -17.85
C GLN A 572 -16.74 17.10 -18.43
N GLN A 573 -15.51 17.55 -18.19
CA GLN A 573 -14.33 16.85 -18.71
C GLN A 573 -14.04 15.57 -17.91
N LEU A 574 -14.38 15.52 -16.61
CA LEU A 574 -14.28 14.29 -15.80
C LEU A 574 -15.28 13.22 -16.30
N ASP A 575 -16.53 13.61 -16.59
CA ASP A 575 -17.56 12.72 -17.15
C ASP A 575 -17.21 12.23 -18.58
N LYS A 576 -16.57 13.10 -19.39
CA LYS A 576 -16.00 12.75 -20.71
C LYS A 576 -14.70 11.93 -20.64
N GLY A 577 -14.07 11.79 -19.47
CA GLY A 577 -12.77 11.11 -19.29
C GLY A 577 -11.55 11.89 -19.83
N ASN A 578 -11.66 13.20 -20.00
CA ASN A 578 -10.63 14.08 -20.56
C ASN A 578 -9.74 14.72 -19.47
N LEU A 579 -8.41 14.64 -19.67
CA LEU A 579 -7.40 15.30 -18.82
C LEU A 579 -6.96 16.68 -19.35
N ILE A 580 -7.13 16.94 -20.65
CA ILE A 580 -6.77 18.20 -21.33
C ILE A 580 -7.99 18.76 -22.09
N PHE A 581 -8.06 20.08 -22.25
CA PHE A 581 -9.16 20.79 -22.89
C PHE A 581 -8.68 22.05 -23.62
N TYR A 582 -9.50 22.54 -24.55
CA TYR A 582 -9.16 23.65 -25.44
C TYR A 582 -9.95 24.92 -25.10
N GLU A 583 -9.70 25.98 -25.87
CA GLU A 583 -10.40 27.25 -25.76
C GLU A 583 -11.92 27.11 -26.04
N GLU A 584 -12.31 26.18 -26.91
CA GLU A 584 -13.71 25.85 -27.19
C GLU A 584 -14.43 25.31 -25.95
N ASP A 585 -13.82 24.38 -25.21
CA ASP A 585 -14.39 23.78 -23.99
C ASP A 585 -14.59 24.84 -22.89
N LEU A 586 -13.66 25.80 -22.78
CA LEU A 586 -13.73 26.94 -21.85
C LEU A 586 -14.89 27.88 -22.19
N ARG A 587 -15.06 28.22 -23.47
CA ARG A 587 -16.16 29.06 -23.96
C ARG A 587 -17.53 28.39 -23.77
N GLU A 588 -17.65 27.07 -23.99
CA GLU A 588 -18.86 26.29 -23.70
C GLU A 588 -19.23 26.31 -22.19
N CYS A 589 -18.22 26.43 -21.32
CA CYS A 589 -18.41 26.52 -19.88
C CYS A 589 -18.75 27.94 -19.37
N GLY A 590 -18.66 28.97 -20.23
CA GLY A 590 -18.92 30.36 -19.85
C GLY A 590 -17.74 31.06 -19.18
N SER A 591 -16.53 30.51 -19.28
CA SER A 591 -15.28 31.14 -18.85
C SER A 591 -14.74 32.09 -19.91
N ASP A 592 -14.23 33.25 -19.51
CA ASP A 592 -13.30 33.97 -20.38
C ASP A 592 -11.93 33.26 -20.41
N VAL A 593 -11.30 33.27 -21.58
CA VAL A 593 -10.03 32.62 -21.88
C VAL A 593 -8.89 33.33 -21.15
N GLN A 594 -9.00 34.65 -20.96
CA GLN A 594 -8.07 35.37 -20.09
C GLN A 594 -8.29 34.95 -18.63
N GLU A 595 -9.48 35.13 -18.04
CA GLU A 595 -9.81 34.72 -16.65
C GLU A 595 -9.32 33.31 -16.27
N ALA A 596 -9.53 32.31 -17.14
CA ALA A 596 -9.12 30.93 -16.87
C ALA A 596 -7.61 30.71 -16.89
N SER A 597 -6.86 31.46 -17.72
CA SER A 597 -5.39 31.42 -17.74
C SER A 597 -4.76 32.06 -16.49
N VAL A 598 -5.49 32.96 -15.81
CA VAL A 598 -4.99 33.66 -14.62
C VAL A 598 -4.84 32.69 -13.44
N TYR A 599 -5.79 31.75 -13.27
CA TYR A 599 -5.83 30.73 -12.19
C TYR A 599 -4.78 29.61 -12.34
N SER A 600 -3.55 29.95 -12.74
CA SER A 600 -2.40 29.07 -13.02
C SER A 600 -2.10 27.97 -12.00
N GLY A 601 -2.42 28.18 -10.71
CA GLY A 601 -2.28 27.19 -9.64
C GLY A 601 -3.44 26.20 -9.46
N LEU A 602 -4.51 26.31 -10.26
CA LEU A 602 -5.62 25.35 -10.35
C LEU A 602 -5.75 24.79 -11.77
N CYS A 603 -5.81 25.69 -12.75
CA CYS A 603 -5.89 25.43 -14.19
C CYS A 603 -4.68 26.09 -14.84
N THR A 604 -3.83 25.30 -15.50
CA THR A 604 -2.60 25.79 -16.12
C THR A 604 -2.81 25.89 -17.62
N GLN A 605 -2.70 27.10 -18.17
CA GLN A 605 -2.43 27.28 -19.60
C GLN A 605 -1.02 26.75 -19.87
N VAL A 606 -0.89 25.77 -20.75
CA VAL A 606 0.38 25.06 -20.94
C VAL A 606 1.31 25.80 -21.90
N PHE A 607 0.73 26.54 -22.85
CA PHE A 607 1.45 27.19 -23.92
C PHE A 607 1.75 28.67 -23.65
N ARG A 608 2.97 29.06 -23.97
CA ARG A 608 3.48 30.44 -24.02
C ARG A 608 3.69 30.84 -25.48
N GLU A 609 3.93 32.12 -25.75
CA GLU A 609 4.20 32.69 -27.09
C GLU A 609 5.51 32.19 -27.76
N GLU A 610 6.17 31.18 -27.17
CA GLU A 610 7.45 30.61 -27.60
C GLU A 610 7.31 29.24 -28.31
N SER A 611 6.10 28.65 -28.38
CA SER A 611 5.82 27.44 -29.15
C SER A 611 5.42 27.75 -30.59
N CYS A 612 5.85 26.90 -31.53
CA CYS A 612 5.51 26.95 -32.96
C CYS A 612 4.00 26.99 -33.31
N MET A 613 3.13 26.60 -32.38
CA MET A 613 1.67 26.51 -32.56
C MET A 613 0.94 27.60 -31.77
N GLN A 614 0.12 28.40 -32.45
CA GLN A 614 -0.64 29.53 -31.85
C GLN A 614 -1.92 29.12 -31.07
N LYS A 615 -2.12 27.83 -30.76
CA LYS A 615 -3.34 27.33 -30.10
C LYS A 615 -3.11 27.07 -28.61
N LYS A 616 -3.98 27.64 -27.77
CA LYS A 616 -3.94 27.45 -26.31
C LYS A 616 -4.53 26.09 -25.92
N VAL A 617 -3.86 25.39 -25.01
CA VAL A 617 -4.33 24.15 -24.37
C VAL A 617 -4.21 24.30 -22.87
N PHE A 618 -5.18 23.74 -22.16
CA PHE A 618 -5.34 23.88 -20.73
C PHE A 618 -5.51 22.50 -20.09
N CYS A 619 -5.06 22.38 -18.85
CA CYS A 619 -5.30 21.22 -17.99
C CYS A 619 -5.39 21.68 -16.53
N PHE A 620 -6.02 20.89 -15.66
CA PHE A 620 -5.89 21.10 -14.22
C PHE A 620 -4.49 20.69 -13.75
N VAL A 621 -3.97 21.33 -12.70
CA VAL A 621 -2.63 21.02 -12.15
C VAL A 621 -2.53 19.56 -11.70
N HIS A 622 -3.65 18.96 -11.28
CA HIS A 622 -3.78 17.54 -10.98
C HIS A 622 -5.22 17.06 -11.14
N LEU A 623 -5.43 15.76 -11.39
CA LEU A 623 -6.77 15.15 -11.47
C LEU A 623 -7.59 15.39 -10.19
N SER A 624 -6.95 15.33 -9.01
CA SER A 624 -7.63 15.64 -7.75
C SER A 624 -8.15 17.07 -7.63
N VAL A 625 -7.56 18.05 -8.34
CA VAL A 625 -8.08 19.42 -8.41
C VAL A 625 -9.33 19.46 -9.30
N GLN A 626 -9.33 18.70 -10.40
CA GLN A 626 -10.51 18.51 -11.26
C GLN A 626 -11.64 17.81 -10.50
N GLU A 627 -11.37 16.71 -9.80
CA GLU A 627 -12.37 16.01 -8.97
C GLU A 627 -12.95 16.90 -7.86
N PHE A 628 -12.12 17.70 -7.20
CA PHE A 628 -12.57 18.65 -6.17
C PHE A 628 -13.49 19.75 -6.74
N LEU A 629 -13.07 20.40 -7.84
CA LEU A 629 -13.87 21.44 -8.48
C LEU A 629 -15.16 20.89 -9.10
N ALA A 630 -15.13 19.66 -9.62
CA ALA A 630 -16.32 18.95 -10.07
C ALA A 630 -17.28 18.66 -8.91
N ALA A 631 -16.80 18.16 -7.78
CA ALA A 631 -17.63 17.89 -6.59
C ALA A 631 -18.27 19.17 -6.04
N LEU A 632 -17.50 20.27 -6.03
CA LEU A 632 -17.99 21.61 -5.68
C LEU A 632 -19.10 22.08 -6.62
N TYR A 633 -18.91 21.93 -7.93
CA TYR A 633 -19.93 22.27 -8.94
C TYR A 633 -21.21 21.46 -8.78
N VAL A 634 -21.11 20.14 -8.53
CA VAL A 634 -22.29 19.28 -8.32
C VAL A 634 -23.07 19.70 -7.07
N ASN A 635 -22.39 19.96 -5.94
CA ASN A 635 -23.05 20.41 -4.72
C ASN A 635 -23.77 21.76 -4.91
N VAL A 636 -23.09 22.78 -5.49
CA VAL A 636 -23.70 24.09 -5.73
C VAL A 636 -24.84 24.01 -6.77
N THR A 637 -24.71 23.17 -7.81
CA THR A 637 -25.78 22.98 -8.79
C THR A 637 -27.01 22.36 -8.15
N TYR A 638 -26.85 21.34 -7.29
CA TYR A 638 -27.94 20.74 -6.53
C TYR A 638 -28.67 21.77 -5.66
N LYS A 639 -27.93 22.69 -5.02
CA LYS A 639 -28.52 23.81 -4.27
C LYS A 639 -29.39 24.73 -5.12
N VAL A 640 -28.83 25.20 -6.23
CA VAL A 640 -29.39 26.28 -7.05
C VAL A 640 -30.59 25.80 -7.88
N SER A 641 -30.53 24.57 -8.38
CA SER A 641 -31.48 24.03 -9.37
C SER A 641 -32.30 22.84 -8.87
N GLY A 642 -31.90 22.20 -7.77
CA GLY A 642 -32.43 20.90 -7.35
C GLY A 642 -31.99 19.73 -8.23
N GLU A 643 -31.13 19.94 -9.22
CA GLU A 643 -30.73 18.92 -10.19
C GLU A 643 -29.68 17.95 -9.61
N ASN A 644 -30.01 16.65 -9.60
CA ASN A 644 -29.08 15.60 -9.16
C ASN A 644 -28.26 15.05 -10.34
N LEU A 645 -27.13 15.72 -10.62
CA LEU A 645 -26.16 15.34 -11.66
C LEU A 645 -25.51 13.95 -11.46
N MET A 646 -25.75 13.27 -10.33
CA MET A 646 -25.28 11.91 -10.08
C MET A 646 -26.23 10.83 -10.61
N THR A 647 -27.41 11.20 -11.11
CA THR A 647 -28.39 10.29 -11.72
C THR A 647 -28.33 10.30 -13.25
N LYS A 648 -28.69 9.17 -13.90
CA LYS A 648 -28.65 9.02 -15.38
C LYS A 648 -29.67 9.89 -16.13
N GLU A 649 -30.75 10.29 -15.47
CA GLU A 649 -31.74 11.24 -16.00
C GLU A 649 -31.90 12.39 -15.00
N PRO A 650 -31.20 13.51 -15.19
CA PRO A 650 -31.40 14.70 -14.36
C PRO A 650 -32.79 15.27 -14.64
N LYS A 651 -33.75 14.98 -13.77
CA LYS A 651 -35.09 15.58 -13.78
C LYS A 651 -35.12 16.70 -12.75
N PRO A 652 -35.48 17.95 -13.12
CA PRO A 652 -35.64 19.02 -12.14
C PRO A 652 -36.78 18.65 -11.18
N PHE A 653 -36.45 18.49 -9.89
CA PHE A 653 -37.43 18.07 -8.89
C PHE A 653 -38.33 19.25 -8.51
N ALA A 654 -39.66 19.04 -8.54
CA ALA A 654 -40.64 20.05 -8.15
C ALA A 654 -40.65 20.42 -6.65
N LYS A 655 -39.83 19.74 -5.83
CA LYS A 655 -39.54 20.04 -4.43
C LYS A 655 -38.08 19.68 -4.14
N THR A 656 -37.39 20.49 -3.34
CA THR A 656 -36.03 20.19 -2.86
C THR A 656 -36.04 18.91 -2.02
N LYS A 657 -35.26 17.92 -2.46
CA LYS A 657 -34.99 16.67 -1.72
C LYS A 657 -33.84 16.89 -0.73
N PRO A 658 -33.79 16.16 0.40
CA PRO A 658 -32.69 16.27 1.35
C PRO A 658 -31.35 15.90 0.69
N VAL A 659 -30.25 16.47 1.19
CA VAL A 659 -28.90 16.25 0.64
C VAL A 659 -28.47 14.77 0.70
N SER A 660 -29.07 14.00 1.61
CA SER A 660 -28.88 12.55 1.69
C SER A 660 -29.22 11.83 0.37
N GLU A 661 -30.14 12.34 -0.45
CA GLU A 661 -30.49 11.77 -1.76
C GLU A 661 -29.38 12.00 -2.82
N LEU A 662 -28.71 13.16 -2.78
CA LEU A 662 -27.52 13.42 -3.60
C LEU A 662 -26.38 12.49 -3.17
N HIS A 663 -26.16 12.36 -1.87
CA HIS A 663 -25.11 11.51 -1.31
C HIS A 663 -25.32 10.03 -1.63
N LYS A 664 -26.54 9.49 -1.45
CA LYS A 664 -26.88 8.09 -1.80
C LYS A 664 -26.61 7.81 -3.29
N ALA A 665 -27.06 8.69 -4.18
CA ALA A 665 -26.80 8.57 -5.62
C ALA A 665 -25.31 8.61 -5.97
N ALA A 666 -24.53 9.48 -5.31
CA ALA A 666 -23.08 9.57 -5.49
C ALA A 666 -22.34 8.31 -5.01
N VAL A 667 -22.71 7.78 -3.83
CA VAL A 667 -22.17 6.53 -3.27
C VAL A 667 -22.43 5.37 -4.23
N ASP A 668 -23.68 5.21 -4.70
CA ASP A 668 -24.05 4.15 -5.64
C ASP A 668 -23.32 4.27 -6.98
N ARG A 669 -23.13 5.50 -7.51
CA ARG A 669 -22.39 5.73 -8.76
C ARG A 669 -20.90 5.41 -8.61
N ALA A 670 -20.29 5.73 -7.46
CA ALA A 670 -18.90 5.38 -7.17
C ALA A 670 -18.68 3.88 -6.94
N LEU A 671 -19.61 3.20 -6.23
CA LEU A 671 -19.54 1.75 -6.05
C LEU A 671 -19.64 0.98 -7.38
N LYS A 672 -20.44 1.48 -8.34
CA LYS A 672 -20.56 0.94 -9.70
C LYS A 672 -19.36 1.26 -10.62
N SER A 673 -18.47 2.17 -10.23
CA SER A 673 -17.30 2.56 -11.03
C SER A 673 -16.19 1.51 -10.93
N GLU A 674 -16.03 0.63 -11.92
CA GLU A 674 -15.09 -0.51 -11.87
C GLU A 674 -13.66 -0.10 -11.46
N ASN A 675 -13.10 0.93 -12.08
CA ASN A 675 -11.76 1.42 -11.73
C ASN A 675 -11.71 2.33 -10.50
N GLY A 676 -12.82 2.92 -10.05
CA GLY A 676 -12.86 3.84 -8.90
C GLY A 676 -12.58 5.32 -9.23
N HIS A 677 -12.76 5.75 -10.48
CA HIS A 677 -12.52 7.13 -10.93
C HIS A 677 -13.44 8.21 -10.30
N LEU A 678 -14.35 7.82 -9.40
CA LEU A 678 -15.20 8.74 -8.63
C LEU A 678 -14.92 8.65 -7.12
N ASP A 679 -13.92 7.88 -6.70
CA ASP A 679 -13.65 7.62 -5.28
C ASP A 679 -13.26 8.92 -4.55
N LEU A 680 -12.39 9.75 -5.15
CA LEU A 680 -11.92 11.00 -4.55
C LEU A 680 -12.91 12.16 -4.80
N PHE A 681 -13.56 12.22 -5.95
CA PHE A 681 -14.78 13.03 -6.16
C PHE A 681 -15.82 12.81 -5.04
N LEU A 682 -16.12 11.55 -4.67
CA LEU A 682 -17.10 11.23 -3.62
C LEU A 682 -16.64 11.70 -2.23
N ARG A 683 -15.37 11.48 -1.88
CA ARG A 683 -14.75 11.99 -0.64
C ARG A 683 -14.95 13.50 -0.54
N PHE A 684 -14.66 14.26 -1.61
CA PHE A 684 -14.86 15.70 -1.65
C PHE A 684 -16.33 16.12 -1.56
N LEU A 685 -17.23 15.48 -2.32
CA LEU A 685 -18.65 15.84 -2.33
C LEU A 685 -19.28 15.73 -0.93
N LEU A 686 -18.96 14.65 -0.20
CA LEU A 686 -19.45 14.42 1.15
C LEU A 686 -18.85 15.41 2.16
N GLY A 687 -17.54 15.69 2.08
CA GLY A 687 -16.89 16.67 2.93
C GLY A 687 -17.39 18.10 2.71
N LEU A 688 -17.70 18.47 1.46
CA LEU A 688 -18.20 19.82 1.11
C LEU A 688 -19.57 20.13 1.73
N SER A 689 -20.40 19.10 1.92
CA SER A 689 -21.73 19.22 2.55
C SER A 689 -21.70 19.45 4.07
N LEU A 690 -20.53 19.47 4.72
CA LEU A 690 -20.43 19.76 6.15
C LEU A 690 -20.53 21.26 6.47
N GLU A 691 -21.36 21.61 7.45
CA GLU A 691 -21.52 23.00 7.94
C GLU A 691 -20.19 23.62 8.43
N SER A 692 -19.26 22.82 8.94
CA SER A 692 -17.91 23.29 9.32
C SER A 692 -17.11 23.82 8.12
N ASN A 693 -17.32 23.25 6.93
CA ASN A 693 -16.62 23.61 5.69
C ASN A 693 -17.33 24.74 4.94
N ARG A 694 -18.65 24.91 5.14
CA ARG A 694 -19.43 26.07 4.63
C ARG A 694 -18.84 27.41 5.05
N ASN A 695 -18.34 27.52 6.29
CA ASN A 695 -17.71 28.76 6.77
C ASN A 695 -16.44 29.10 5.99
N LEU A 696 -15.63 28.10 5.64
CA LEU A 696 -14.41 28.28 4.83
C LEU A 696 -14.75 28.71 3.38
N LEU A 697 -15.85 28.19 2.82
CA LEU A 697 -16.33 28.52 1.48
C LEU A 697 -17.02 29.91 1.41
N ARG A 698 -17.47 30.46 2.55
CA ARG A 698 -18.09 31.79 2.61
C ARG A 698 -17.13 32.91 2.20
N ASP A 699 -15.86 32.80 2.59
CA ASP A 699 -14.81 33.80 2.27
C ASP A 699 -14.45 33.79 0.77
N LEU A 700 -14.62 32.63 0.13
CA LEU A 700 -14.50 32.44 -1.31
C LEU A 700 -15.71 32.96 -2.11
N LYS A 701 -16.81 33.32 -1.43
CA LYS A 701 -18.14 33.60 -2.02
C LYS A 701 -18.69 32.39 -2.77
N ILE A 702 -18.82 31.25 -2.08
CA ILE A 702 -19.40 30.02 -2.66
C ILE A 702 -20.48 29.48 -1.72
N GLN A 703 -21.67 29.24 -2.26
CA GLN A 703 -22.84 28.79 -1.52
C GLN A 703 -23.14 27.31 -1.79
N VAL A 704 -22.51 26.44 -1.03
CA VAL A 704 -22.81 25.00 -1.01
C VAL A 704 -24.12 24.68 -0.29
N GLU A 705 -24.75 23.57 -0.66
CA GLU A 705 -25.81 22.93 0.12
C GLU A 705 -25.19 22.14 1.26
N THR A 706 -25.73 22.31 2.46
CA THR A 706 -25.21 21.71 3.68
C THR A 706 -26.15 20.65 4.23
N CYS A 707 -25.58 19.57 4.73
CA CYS A 707 -26.31 18.51 5.41
C CYS A 707 -26.90 19.03 6.72
N ASP A 708 -28.22 18.96 6.86
CA ASP A 708 -28.85 19.06 8.18
C ASP A 708 -28.56 17.80 9.02
N SER A 709 -28.84 17.86 10.33
CA SER A 709 -28.51 16.76 11.25
C SER A 709 -29.16 15.43 10.83
N GLN A 710 -30.35 15.48 10.24
CA GLN A 710 -31.08 14.31 9.77
C GLN A 710 -30.42 13.71 8.51
N SER A 711 -30.17 14.51 7.48
CA SER A 711 -29.50 14.09 6.25
C SER A 711 -28.08 13.59 6.53
N HIS A 712 -27.39 14.16 7.52
CA HIS A 712 -26.05 13.75 7.93
C HIS A 712 -26.05 12.34 8.53
N LEU A 713 -26.97 12.07 9.47
CA LEU A 713 -27.15 10.74 10.05
C LEU A 713 -27.59 9.71 9.00
N GLU A 714 -28.56 10.06 8.15
CA GLU A 714 -28.99 9.19 7.03
C GLU A 714 -27.84 8.84 6.07
N THR A 715 -26.96 9.81 5.78
CA THR A 715 -25.79 9.59 4.92
C THR A 715 -24.80 8.65 5.59
N ILE A 716 -24.52 8.82 6.88
CA ILE A 716 -23.60 7.97 7.64
C ILE A 716 -24.13 6.54 7.72
N GLU A 717 -25.39 6.34 8.11
CA GLU A 717 -25.96 5.00 8.24
C GLU A 717 -26.07 4.29 6.88
N TYR A 718 -26.40 5.01 5.80
CA TYR A 718 -26.36 4.44 4.44
C TYR A 718 -24.94 4.00 4.04
N ILE A 719 -23.91 4.77 4.39
CA ILE A 719 -22.51 4.37 4.12
C ILE A 719 -22.13 3.13 4.93
N LYS A 720 -22.53 3.03 6.21
CA LYS A 720 -22.31 1.82 7.04
C LYS A 720 -23.05 0.59 6.50
N GLU A 721 -24.26 0.76 5.99
CA GLU A 721 -25.03 -0.28 5.30
C GLU A 721 -24.26 -0.76 4.06
N LYS A 722 -23.75 0.15 3.22
CA LYS A 722 -22.96 -0.18 2.04
C LYS A 722 -21.62 -0.82 2.36
N ILE A 723 -20.95 -0.43 3.46
CA ILE A 723 -19.76 -1.13 3.97
C ILE A 723 -20.13 -2.59 4.30
N SER A 724 -21.25 -2.82 4.99
CA SER A 724 -21.71 -4.16 5.38
C SER A 724 -22.07 -5.06 4.18
N GLN A 725 -22.60 -4.47 3.11
CA GLN A 725 -23.00 -5.16 1.87
C GLN A 725 -21.84 -5.44 0.91
N THR A 726 -20.65 -4.85 1.12
CA THR A 726 -19.58 -4.88 0.11
C THR A 726 -18.42 -5.80 0.49
N HIS A 727 -18.18 -6.82 -0.33
CA HIS A 727 -17.12 -7.81 -0.08
C HIS A 727 -15.72 -7.40 -0.61
N HIS A 728 -15.64 -6.41 -1.50
CA HIS A 728 -14.36 -5.95 -2.06
C HIS A 728 -13.67 -4.93 -1.15
N THR A 729 -12.47 -5.26 -0.67
CA THR A 729 -11.69 -4.45 0.27
C THR A 729 -11.50 -2.99 -0.15
N GLU A 730 -11.10 -2.75 -1.39
CA GLU A 730 -10.87 -1.40 -1.93
C GLU A 730 -12.13 -0.51 -1.86
N ARG A 731 -13.32 -1.11 -1.98
CA ARG A 731 -14.60 -0.39 -1.98
C ARG A 731 -14.95 0.10 -0.58
N TYR A 732 -14.90 -0.77 0.42
CA TYR A 732 -15.22 -0.34 1.79
C TYR A 732 -14.10 0.53 2.38
N ILE A 733 -12.83 0.35 2.00
CA ILE A 733 -11.75 1.29 2.35
C ILE A 733 -12.10 2.71 1.88
N ASN A 734 -12.56 2.86 0.62
CA ASN A 734 -13.01 4.16 0.15
C ASN A 734 -14.19 4.71 0.96
N LEU A 735 -15.15 3.87 1.34
CA LEU A 735 -16.28 4.27 2.20
C LEU A 735 -15.84 4.68 3.61
N PHE A 736 -14.82 4.06 4.21
CA PHE A 736 -14.22 4.54 5.46
C PHE A 736 -13.53 5.89 5.28
N HIS A 737 -12.88 6.16 4.15
CA HIS A 737 -12.38 7.50 3.84
C HIS A 737 -13.52 8.52 3.68
N CYS A 738 -14.66 8.14 3.11
CA CYS A 738 -15.87 8.97 3.08
C CYS A 738 -16.44 9.27 4.48
N LEU A 739 -16.48 8.28 5.39
CA LEU A 739 -16.86 8.50 6.80
C LEU A 739 -15.89 9.48 7.49
N ASN A 740 -14.59 9.36 7.24
CA ASN A 740 -13.59 10.28 7.77
C ASN A 740 -13.77 11.72 7.24
N GLU A 741 -14.10 11.92 5.96
CA GLU A 741 -14.44 13.26 5.43
C GLU A 741 -15.73 13.84 6.03
N LEU A 742 -16.66 12.99 6.47
CA LEU A 742 -17.84 13.37 7.24
C LEU A 742 -17.56 13.59 8.75
N ASN A 743 -16.30 13.49 9.20
CA ASN A 743 -15.89 13.46 10.63
C ASN A 743 -16.58 12.37 11.46
N ASN A 744 -16.98 11.25 10.85
CA ASN A 744 -17.47 10.09 11.58
C ASN A 744 -16.35 9.04 11.72
N HIS A 745 -15.84 8.89 12.95
CA HIS A 745 -14.81 7.90 13.29
C HIS A 745 -15.37 6.73 14.10
N SER A 746 -16.70 6.69 14.36
CA SER A 746 -17.34 5.80 15.33
C SER A 746 -16.94 4.32 15.22
N LEU A 747 -17.01 3.72 14.02
CA LEU A 747 -16.61 2.33 13.78
C LEU A 747 -15.10 2.09 13.97
N VAL A 748 -14.26 3.09 13.74
CA VAL A 748 -12.81 2.99 13.91
C VAL A 748 -12.44 3.15 15.38
N GLU A 749 -13.03 4.10 16.08
CA GLU A 749 -12.85 4.33 17.53
C GLU A 749 -13.34 3.13 18.35
N GLU A 750 -14.47 2.52 17.96
CA GLU A 750 -15.00 1.30 18.58
C GLU A 750 -14.01 0.13 18.45
N ILE A 751 -13.45 -0.08 17.25
CA ILE A 751 -12.45 -1.13 17.02
C ILE A 751 -11.12 -0.81 17.69
N GLN A 752 -10.67 0.45 17.72
CA GLN A 752 -9.44 0.85 18.40
C GLN A 752 -9.54 0.65 19.91
N SER A 753 -10.64 1.08 20.53
CA SER A 753 -10.94 0.83 21.95
C SER A 753 -10.90 -0.67 22.29
N TYR A 754 -11.46 -1.52 21.40
CA TYR A 754 -11.35 -2.98 21.52
C TYR A 754 -9.91 -3.50 21.36
N LEU A 755 -9.13 -2.99 20.40
CA LEU A 755 -7.73 -3.41 20.20
C LEU A 755 -6.80 -2.99 21.36
N GLU A 756 -7.15 -1.92 22.07
CA GLU A 756 -6.49 -1.41 23.28
C GLU A 756 -6.97 -2.13 24.55
N SER A 757 -8.16 -2.74 24.53
CA SER A 757 -8.65 -3.55 25.63
C SER A 757 -7.99 -4.94 25.65
N ASP A 758 -7.36 -5.28 26.77
CA ASP A 758 -6.69 -6.57 27.02
C ASP A 758 -7.68 -7.74 27.27
N GLN A 759 -8.85 -7.74 26.59
CA GLN A 759 -9.89 -8.75 26.73
C GLN A 759 -9.97 -9.64 25.49
N ASP A 760 -9.87 -10.96 25.70
CA ASP A 760 -10.13 -12.03 24.71
C ASP A 760 -11.61 -12.14 24.29
N SER A 761 -12.31 -11.00 24.16
CA SER A 761 -13.67 -10.97 23.63
C SER A 761 -13.61 -11.23 22.11
N VAL A 762 -14.17 -12.38 21.72
CA VAL A 762 -14.10 -12.89 20.35
C VAL A 762 -15.01 -12.06 19.43
N MET A 763 -14.52 -11.63 18.26
CA MET A 763 -15.30 -10.81 17.32
C MET A 763 -16.34 -11.60 16.49
N ASP A 764 -16.52 -12.90 16.74
CA ASP A 764 -17.43 -13.75 15.94
C ASP A 764 -18.91 -13.31 16.04
N GLU A 765 -19.30 -12.54 17.06
CA GLU A 765 -20.64 -11.94 17.20
C GLU A 765 -20.79 -10.54 16.54
N ARG A 766 -19.75 -10.00 15.90
CA ARG A 766 -19.73 -8.63 15.36
C ARG A 766 -20.24 -8.52 13.91
N SER A 767 -20.79 -7.35 13.60
CA SER A 767 -21.30 -7.01 12.27
C SER A 767 -20.21 -6.97 11.18
N ALA A 768 -20.63 -7.15 9.93
CA ALA A 768 -19.75 -7.02 8.76
C ALA A 768 -19.05 -5.64 8.68
N ALA A 769 -19.69 -4.56 9.17
CA ALA A 769 -19.07 -3.24 9.24
C ALA A 769 -17.91 -3.17 10.26
N GLN A 770 -18.05 -3.81 11.43
CA GLN A 770 -16.99 -3.90 12.43
C GLN A 770 -15.80 -4.75 11.92
N TRP A 771 -16.07 -5.84 11.20
CA TRP A 771 -15.02 -6.61 10.51
C TRP A 771 -14.29 -5.78 9.44
N ALA A 772 -15.04 -5.06 8.60
CA ALA A 772 -14.46 -4.16 7.60
C ALA A 772 -13.65 -3.02 8.25
N ALA A 773 -14.08 -2.52 9.43
CA ALA A 773 -13.37 -1.52 10.21
C ALA A 773 -12.07 -2.07 10.80
N LEU A 774 -12.04 -3.30 11.31
CA LEU A 774 -10.78 -3.96 11.72
C LEU A 774 -9.82 -4.09 10.55
N VAL A 775 -10.28 -4.57 9.39
CA VAL A 775 -9.42 -4.68 8.20
C VAL A 775 -8.91 -3.31 7.76
N PHE A 776 -9.76 -2.27 7.79
CA PHE A 776 -9.34 -0.90 7.53
C PHE A 776 -8.27 -0.43 8.52
N VAL A 777 -8.43 -0.65 9.83
CA VAL A 777 -7.42 -0.28 10.85
C VAL A 777 -6.10 -1.02 10.63
N LEU A 778 -6.14 -2.34 10.41
CA LEU A 778 -4.93 -3.16 10.19
C LEU A 778 -4.18 -2.74 8.91
N LEU A 779 -4.89 -2.48 7.82
CA LEU A 779 -4.31 -2.06 6.53
C LEU A 779 -3.85 -0.60 6.53
N THR A 780 -4.47 0.26 7.34
CA THR A 780 -4.11 1.69 7.41
C THR A 780 -3.21 2.04 8.58
N SER A 781 -2.87 1.12 9.48
CA SER A 781 -1.91 1.35 10.58
C SER A 781 -0.57 1.94 10.08
N PRO A 782 0.05 2.92 10.78
CA PRO A 782 1.36 3.45 10.42
C PRO A 782 2.45 2.37 10.45
N GLU A 783 2.37 1.48 11.43
CA GLU A 783 3.16 0.26 11.52
C GLU A 783 2.27 -0.91 11.06
N LYS A 784 2.48 -1.39 9.84
CA LYS A 784 1.76 -2.56 9.34
C LYS A 784 2.07 -3.76 10.24
N PRO A 785 1.08 -4.56 10.67
CA PRO A 785 1.35 -5.77 11.43
C PRO A 785 2.27 -6.70 10.62
N GLU A 786 3.47 -6.98 11.13
CA GLU A 786 4.35 -8.00 10.53
C GLU A 786 3.72 -9.39 10.68
N GLU A 787 3.02 -9.60 11.80
CA GLU A 787 2.40 -10.84 12.22
C GLU A 787 0.92 -10.60 12.54
N ILE A 788 0.06 -11.52 12.09
CA ILE A 788 -1.38 -11.53 12.38
C ILE A 788 -1.73 -12.85 13.06
N HIS A 789 -2.24 -12.79 14.29
CA HIS A 789 -2.80 -13.93 15.00
C HIS A 789 -4.31 -13.94 14.80
N LEU A 790 -4.86 -14.96 14.14
CA LEU A 790 -6.31 -15.07 13.95
C LEU A 790 -7.05 -15.14 15.28
N LYS A 791 -6.55 -15.95 16.23
CA LYS A 791 -7.12 -16.13 17.58
C LYS A 791 -7.26 -14.84 18.41
N LYS A 792 -6.57 -13.75 18.07
CA LYS A 792 -6.76 -12.42 18.70
C LYS A 792 -8.12 -11.78 18.31
N TYR A 793 -8.71 -12.22 17.20
CA TYR A 793 -9.91 -11.63 16.63
C TYR A 793 -11.07 -12.65 16.53
N SER A 794 -10.78 -13.90 16.17
CA SER A 794 -11.78 -14.94 15.91
C SER A 794 -11.15 -16.33 15.99
N ARG A 795 -11.97 -17.36 16.20
CA ARG A 795 -11.58 -18.77 16.08
C ARG A 795 -12.52 -19.52 15.11
N THR A 796 -12.88 -18.87 13.99
CA THR A 796 -13.76 -19.41 12.95
C THR A 796 -13.22 -19.20 11.54
N GLU A 797 -13.72 -20.00 10.59
CA GLU A 797 -13.42 -19.81 9.16
C GLU A 797 -13.96 -18.49 8.61
N GLU A 798 -15.10 -17.98 9.11
CA GLU A 798 -15.59 -16.66 8.70
C GLU A 798 -14.60 -15.56 9.11
N GLY A 799 -14.12 -15.56 10.37
CA GLY A 799 -13.13 -14.58 10.81
C GLY A 799 -11.83 -14.61 10.01
N LEU A 800 -11.39 -15.79 9.58
CA LEU A 800 -10.29 -15.93 8.62
C LEU A 800 -10.63 -15.24 7.28
N SER A 801 -11.77 -15.59 6.68
CA SER A 801 -12.19 -15.05 5.38
C SER A 801 -12.30 -13.52 5.39
N ARG A 802 -12.86 -12.96 6.49
CA ARG A 802 -12.91 -11.51 6.74
C ARG A 802 -11.50 -10.89 6.85
N LEU A 803 -10.53 -11.58 7.45
CA LEU A 803 -9.14 -11.10 7.65
C LEU A 803 -8.18 -11.38 6.50
N LEU A 804 -8.53 -12.17 5.49
CA LEU A 804 -7.69 -12.44 4.32
C LEU A 804 -7.06 -11.19 3.67
N PRO A 805 -7.73 -10.02 3.56
CA PRO A 805 -7.11 -8.83 3.01
C PRO A 805 -5.94 -8.32 3.86
N ALA A 806 -6.03 -8.41 5.20
CA ALA A 806 -4.94 -8.05 6.10
C ALA A 806 -3.82 -9.10 6.02
N ILE A 807 -4.16 -10.40 6.08
CA ILE A 807 -3.21 -11.53 5.98
C ILE A 807 -2.39 -11.49 4.68
N LYS A 808 -3.00 -11.08 3.55
CA LYS A 808 -2.29 -10.88 2.27
C LYS A 808 -1.11 -9.90 2.36
N THR A 809 -1.15 -8.95 3.30
CA THR A 809 -0.15 -7.90 3.49
C THR A 809 0.79 -8.12 4.69
N SER A 810 0.59 -9.21 5.45
CA SER A 810 1.49 -9.59 6.56
C SER A 810 2.61 -10.52 6.10
N ARG A 811 3.66 -10.65 6.92
CA ARG A 811 4.78 -11.58 6.71
C ARG A 811 4.58 -12.92 7.41
N THR A 812 3.84 -12.90 8.51
CA THR A 812 3.52 -14.06 9.34
C THR A 812 2.02 -14.11 9.59
N ALA A 813 1.43 -15.30 9.44
CA ALA A 813 0.03 -15.56 9.78
C ALA A 813 -0.03 -16.76 10.73
N MET A 814 -0.49 -16.49 11.96
CA MET A 814 -0.67 -17.47 13.01
C MET A 814 -2.15 -17.81 13.09
N LEU A 815 -2.53 -18.87 12.39
CA LEU A 815 -3.89 -19.37 12.24
C LEU A 815 -4.11 -20.64 13.08
N ASN A 816 -3.21 -20.94 14.02
CA ASN A 816 -3.27 -22.13 14.85
C ASN A 816 -4.34 -22.04 15.95
N ASP A 817 -4.91 -23.18 16.36
CA ASP A 817 -5.96 -23.26 17.39
C ASP A 817 -7.20 -22.36 17.08
N CYS A 818 -7.67 -22.45 15.83
CA CYS A 818 -8.72 -21.59 15.27
C CYS A 818 -9.90 -22.39 14.66
N ASN A 819 -10.07 -23.67 15.02
CA ASN A 819 -11.12 -24.59 14.53
C ASN A 819 -11.23 -24.68 12.99
N LEU A 820 -10.15 -24.40 12.26
CA LEU A 820 -10.15 -24.39 10.80
C LEU A 820 -10.23 -25.81 10.22
N THR A 821 -10.82 -25.95 9.04
CA THR A 821 -10.97 -27.23 8.32
C THR A 821 -10.31 -27.19 6.93
N ALA A 822 -10.51 -28.24 6.13
CA ALA A 822 -10.01 -28.29 4.75
C ALA A 822 -10.49 -27.11 3.88
N HIS A 823 -11.67 -26.53 4.15
CA HIS A 823 -12.25 -25.45 3.33
C HIS A 823 -11.38 -24.18 3.37
N CYS A 824 -10.83 -23.81 4.54
CA CYS A 824 -9.95 -22.64 4.67
C CYS A 824 -8.71 -22.69 3.75
N CYS A 825 -8.29 -23.89 3.37
CA CYS A 825 -7.12 -24.12 2.55
C CYS A 825 -7.34 -23.76 1.08
N GLU A 826 -8.59 -23.84 0.58
CA GLU A 826 -8.94 -23.36 -0.76
C GLU A 826 -8.79 -21.84 -0.83
N GLU A 827 -9.37 -21.12 0.12
CA GLU A 827 -9.22 -19.66 0.23
C GLU A 827 -7.75 -19.25 0.30
N LEU A 828 -6.94 -19.88 1.17
CA LEU A 828 -5.49 -19.64 1.28
C LEU A 828 -4.72 -20.00 0.00
N SER A 829 -5.15 -21.00 -0.77
CA SER A 829 -4.54 -21.37 -2.05
C SER A 829 -4.76 -20.30 -3.13
N THR A 830 -5.96 -19.70 -3.18
CA THR A 830 -6.20 -18.53 -4.05
C THR A 830 -5.31 -17.33 -3.64
N VAL A 831 -5.07 -17.17 -2.33
CA VAL A 831 -4.20 -16.14 -1.78
C VAL A 831 -2.75 -16.32 -2.26
N PHE A 832 -2.17 -17.52 -2.18
CA PHE A 832 -0.81 -17.81 -2.68
C PHE A 832 -0.64 -17.62 -4.20
N SER A 833 -1.74 -17.74 -4.95
CA SER A 833 -1.75 -17.60 -6.42
C SER A 833 -1.79 -16.14 -6.90
N SER A 834 -2.05 -15.19 -5.98
CA SER A 834 -2.19 -13.76 -6.27
C SER A 834 -0.85 -13.01 -6.38
N CYS A 835 -0.84 -11.88 -7.09
CA CYS A 835 0.36 -11.11 -7.42
C CYS A 835 0.99 -10.31 -6.25
N SER A 836 0.35 -10.27 -5.07
CA SER A 836 0.65 -9.28 -4.01
C SER A 836 0.90 -9.87 -2.63
N MET A 837 1.60 -11.00 -2.54
CA MET A 837 1.90 -11.66 -1.25
C MET A 837 3.25 -11.25 -0.65
N GLU A 838 3.24 -10.99 0.67
CA GLU A 838 4.43 -10.87 1.53
C GLU A 838 4.59 -12.02 2.52
N LEU A 839 3.60 -12.92 2.60
CA LEU A 839 3.53 -13.99 3.58
C LEU A 839 4.67 -14.99 3.38
N ASN A 840 5.58 -15.03 4.35
CA ASN A 840 6.72 -15.93 4.42
C ASN A 840 6.50 -17.06 5.42
N HIS A 841 5.70 -16.84 6.46
CA HIS A 841 5.46 -17.84 7.51
C HIS A 841 3.95 -18.04 7.72
N LEU A 842 3.51 -19.30 7.68
CA LEU A 842 2.12 -19.69 7.92
C LEU A 842 2.09 -20.83 8.94
N ASN A 843 1.38 -20.60 10.04
CA ASN A 843 1.12 -21.61 11.04
C ASN A 843 -0.37 -21.97 11.02
N LEU A 844 -0.69 -23.19 10.56
CA LEU A 844 -2.03 -23.76 10.48
C LEU A 844 -2.26 -24.88 11.52
N SER A 845 -1.31 -25.06 12.44
CA SER A 845 -1.29 -26.14 13.41
C SER A 845 -2.51 -26.18 14.33
N ASP A 846 -2.76 -27.32 14.98
CA ASP A 846 -3.85 -27.47 15.96
C ASP A 846 -5.25 -27.18 15.36
N ASN A 847 -5.45 -27.58 14.09
CA ASN A 847 -6.70 -27.42 13.32
C ASN A 847 -7.08 -28.72 12.60
N ASN A 848 -8.33 -28.88 12.17
CA ASN A 848 -8.84 -30.11 11.54
C ASN A 848 -8.71 -30.09 10.00
N ILE A 849 -7.50 -29.77 9.52
CA ILE A 849 -7.22 -29.52 8.09
C ILE A 849 -7.37 -30.78 7.22
N LYS A 850 -6.85 -31.92 7.69
CA LYS A 850 -6.84 -33.23 7.00
C LYS A 850 -6.11 -33.20 5.64
N ASP A 851 -5.94 -34.37 5.05
CA ASP A 851 -5.23 -34.54 3.77
C ASP A 851 -5.83 -33.69 2.63
N SER A 852 -7.16 -33.54 2.58
CA SER A 852 -7.85 -32.73 1.58
C SER A 852 -7.52 -31.23 1.66
N GLY A 853 -7.24 -30.70 2.85
CA GLY A 853 -6.77 -29.32 2.98
C GLY A 853 -5.38 -29.13 2.37
N ILE A 854 -4.51 -30.13 2.52
CA ILE A 854 -3.15 -30.12 1.94
C ILE A 854 -3.20 -30.16 0.41
N GLU A 855 -4.10 -30.96 -0.17
CA GLU A 855 -4.36 -30.99 -1.63
C GLU A 855 -4.65 -29.57 -2.16
N PHE A 856 -5.55 -28.83 -1.52
CA PHE A 856 -5.85 -27.44 -1.88
C PHE A 856 -4.64 -26.50 -1.71
N LEU A 857 -3.95 -26.51 -0.56
CA LEU A 857 -2.77 -25.66 -0.33
C LEU A 857 -1.68 -25.90 -1.38
N CYS A 858 -1.44 -27.16 -1.75
CA CYS A 858 -0.36 -27.55 -2.65
C CYS A 858 -0.50 -26.96 -4.06
N ALA A 859 -1.71 -26.64 -4.53
CA ALA A 859 -1.90 -25.92 -5.79
C ALA A 859 -1.30 -24.51 -5.74
N GLY A 860 -1.62 -23.74 -4.69
CA GLY A 860 -1.11 -22.39 -4.48
C GLY A 860 0.39 -22.35 -4.11
N LEU A 861 0.89 -23.33 -3.34
CA LEU A 861 2.31 -23.42 -2.98
C LEU A 861 3.24 -23.66 -4.19
N LYS A 862 2.73 -24.28 -5.27
CA LYS A 862 3.47 -24.46 -6.53
C LYS A 862 3.54 -23.19 -7.38
N SER A 863 2.74 -22.17 -7.08
CA SER A 863 2.71 -20.91 -7.83
C SER A 863 4.07 -20.20 -7.80
N PRO A 864 4.60 -19.70 -8.94
CA PRO A 864 5.82 -18.88 -8.96
C PRO A 864 5.68 -17.55 -8.21
N ARG A 865 4.44 -17.16 -7.86
CA ARG A 865 4.13 -15.97 -7.06
C ARG A 865 4.18 -16.23 -5.55
N CYS A 866 4.12 -17.49 -5.12
CA CYS A 866 4.15 -17.85 -3.70
C CYS A 866 5.52 -17.49 -3.09
N ARG A 867 5.50 -16.94 -1.87
CA ARG A 867 6.70 -16.53 -1.12
C ARG A 867 6.90 -17.30 0.19
N LEU A 868 6.02 -18.25 0.48
CA LEU A 868 6.03 -18.98 1.74
C LEU A 868 7.35 -19.77 1.89
N LYS A 869 8.03 -19.51 3.02
CA LYS A 869 9.26 -20.16 3.47
C LYS A 869 8.97 -21.16 4.58
N THR A 870 8.10 -20.82 5.52
CA THR A 870 7.75 -21.68 6.66
C THR A 870 6.28 -22.07 6.58
N LEU A 871 6.01 -23.37 6.62
CA LEU A 871 4.67 -23.94 6.76
C LEU A 871 4.64 -24.89 7.97
N ARG A 872 3.83 -24.55 8.97
CA ARG A 872 3.60 -25.42 10.14
C ARG A 872 2.18 -25.98 10.11
N LEU A 873 2.10 -27.30 10.24
CA LEU A 873 0.90 -28.13 10.15
C LEU A 873 0.91 -29.19 11.27
N ASN A 874 1.46 -28.86 12.45
CA ASN A 874 1.51 -29.82 13.55
C ASN A 874 0.08 -30.09 14.07
N ARG A 875 -0.25 -31.35 14.38
CA ARG A 875 -1.60 -31.74 14.85
C ARG A 875 -2.73 -31.29 13.91
N CYS A 876 -2.56 -31.53 12.61
CA CYS A 876 -3.53 -31.16 11.56
C CYS A 876 -4.45 -32.31 11.10
N SER A 877 -4.43 -33.46 11.80
CA SER A 877 -5.11 -34.70 11.41
C SER A 877 -4.69 -35.21 10.01
N LEU A 878 -3.40 -35.09 9.69
CA LEU A 878 -2.82 -35.54 8.43
C LEU A 878 -2.41 -37.01 8.48
N THR A 879 -2.43 -37.68 7.33
CA THR A 879 -1.97 -39.07 7.14
C THR A 879 -0.87 -39.15 6.09
N SER A 880 -0.32 -40.35 5.87
CA SER A 880 0.61 -40.64 4.77
C SER A 880 0.15 -40.19 3.38
N ARG A 881 -1.15 -39.99 3.15
CA ARG A 881 -1.69 -39.60 1.82
C ARG A 881 -1.24 -38.21 1.38
N CYS A 882 -1.26 -37.21 2.27
CA CYS A 882 -0.92 -35.83 1.93
C CYS A 882 0.56 -35.65 1.52
N CYS A 883 1.41 -36.61 1.90
CA CYS A 883 2.84 -36.60 1.64
C CYS A 883 3.18 -36.62 0.15
N LYS A 884 2.32 -37.21 -0.69
CA LYS A 884 2.46 -37.20 -2.15
C LYS A 884 2.38 -35.77 -2.71
N ASP A 885 1.42 -34.98 -2.22
CA ASP A 885 1.21 -33.61 -2.70
C ASP A 885 2.31 -32.69 -2.17
N LEU A 886 2.70 -32.83 -0.90
CA LEU A 886 3.85 -32.12 -0.33
C LEU A 886 5.16 -32.45 -1.05
N ALA A 887 5.44 -33.72 -1.38
CA ALA A 887 6.61 -34.11 -2.17
C ALA A 887 6.64 -33.43 -3.55
N SER A 888 5.46 -33.23 -4.17
CA SER A 888 5.35 -32.51 -5.44
C SER A 888 5.52 -30.99 -5.31
N VAL A 889 5.31 -30.40 -4.13
CA VAL A 889 5.69 -29.00 -3.81
C VAL A 889 7.21 -28.89 -3.62
N LEU A 890 7.82 -29.82 -2.88
CA LEU A 890 9.27 -29.85 -2.65
C LEU A 890 10.07 -30.07 -3.94
N SER A 891 9.52 -30.85 -4.87
CA SER A 891 10.10 -31.07 -6.21
C SER A 891 9.98 -29.87 -7.16
N CYS A 892 9.21 -28.82 -6.80
CA CYS A 892 8.84 -27.77 -7.73
C CYS A 892 9.86 -26.61 -7.74
N PRO A 893 10.48 -26.25 -8.88
CA PRO A 893 11.50 -25.19 -8.94
C PRO A 893 11.04 -23.81 -8.45
N SER A 894 9.74 -23.51 -8.58
CA SER A 894 9.10 -22.28 -8.12
C SER A 894 8.92 -22.20 -6.60
N SER A 895 8.89 -23.35 -5.90
CA SER A 895 8.71 -23.41 -4.46
C SER A 895 9.82 -22.67 -3.73
N ARG A 896 9.48 -22.02 -2.61
CA ARG A 896 10.41 -21.29 -1.74
C ARG A 896 10.43 -21.83 -0.30
N LEU A 897 9.83 -23.00 -0.08
CA LEU A 897 9.70 -23.58 1.24
C LEU A 897 11.07 -24.00 1.78
N GLU A 898 11.42 -23.45 2.95
CA GLU A 898 12.66 -23.65 3.70
C GLU A 898 12.39 -24.39 5.04
N GLU A 899 11.21 -24.25 5.65
CA GLU A 899 10.80 -24.97 6.87
C GLU A 899 9.43 -25.64 6.67
N LEU A 900 9.36 -26.94 6.99
CA LEU A 900 8.13 -27.73 7.00
C LEU A 900 8.02 -28.48 8.33
N ASP A 901 6.93 -28.24 9.05
CA ASP A 901 6.62 -28.91 10.32
C ASP A 901 5.33 -29.72 10.16
N LEU A 902 5.45 -31.04 10.21
CA LEU A 902 4.34 -32.00 10.13
C LEU A 902 4.15 -32.77 11.45
N SER A 903 4.76 -32.29 12.54
CA SER A 903 4.84 -33.04 13.80
C SER A 903 3.47 -33.40 14.39
N ASP A 904 3.39 -34.54 15.07
CA ASP A 904 2.18 -35.06 15.73
C ASP A 904 0.99 -35.22 14.76
N ASN A 905 1.29 -35.81 13.60
CA ASN A 905 0.34 -36.33 12.60
C ASN A 905 0.71 -37.78 12.26
N ASP A 906 -0.24 -38.58 11.79
CA ASP A 906 -0.05 -40.01 11.51
C ASP A 906 0.56 -40.24 10.11
N ILE A 907 1.76 -39.70 9.90
CA ILE A 907 2.51 -39.73 8.64
C ILE A 907 3.05 -41.12 8.32
N GLU A 908 3.54 -41.84 9.33
CA GLU A 908 4.12 -43.20 9.25
C GLU A 908 5.33 -43.32 8.29
N ASP A 909 5.97 -44.49 8.27
CA ASP A 909 7.04 -44.80 7.30
C ASP A 909 6.57 -44.66 5.84
N SER A 910 5.28 -44.85 5.56
CA SER A 910 4.70 -44.77 4.22
C SER A 910 4.57 -43.33 3.71
N GLY A 911 4.23 -42.37 4.59
CA GLY A 911 4.26 -40.95 4.25
C GLY A 911 5.70 -40.43 4.11
N VAL A 912 6.60 -40.93 4.96
CA VAL A 912 8.04 -40.63 4.86
C VAL A 912 8.64 -41.13 3.54
N GLU A 913 8.27 -42.32 3.07
CA GLU A 913 8.64 -42.85 1.75
C GLU A 913 8.23 -41.90 0.61
N LEU A 914 7.00 -41.37 0.66
CA LEU A 914 6.49 -40.41 -0.31
C LEU A 914 7.21 -39.06 -0.24
N LEU A 915 7.37 -38.47 0.96
CA LEU A 915 8.10 -37.20 1.16
C LEU A 915 9.56 -37.30 0.67
N SER A 916 10.20 -38.45 0.88
CA SER A 916 11.58 -38.71 0.47
C SER A 916 11.79 -38.54 -1.04
N THR A 917 10.78 -38.82 -1.86
CA THR A 917 10.85 -38.58 -3.32
C THR A 917 10.99 -37.10 -3.69
N GLY A 918 10.41 -36.20 -2.90
CA GLY A 918 10.52 -34.76 -3.07
C GLY A 918 11.78 -34.17 -2.43
N LEU A 919 12.18 -34.69 -1.26
CA LEU A 919 13.39 -34.26 -0.55
C LEU A 919 14.67 -34.56 -1.37
N GLY A 920 14.72 -35.75 -1.99
CA GLY A 920 15.84 -36.18 -2.84
C GLY A 920 15.93 -35.48 -4.20
N ASN A 921 15.04 -34.54 -4.50
CA ASN A 921 15.04 -33.78 -5.75
C ASN A 921 15.92 -32.54 -5.66
N VAL A 922 16.82 -32.33 -6.63
CA VAL A 922 17.74 -31.16 -6.71
C VAL A 922 17.07 -29.79 -6.66
N CYS A 923 15.76 -29.70 -6.90
CA CYS A 923 14.98 -28.46 -6.79
C CYS A 923 14.53 -28.13 -5.35
N CYS A 924 14.65 -29.08 -4.42
CA CYS A 924 14.21 -28.92 -3.03
C CYS A 924 15.14 -27.97 -2.27
N LYS A 925 14.55 -26.96 -1.62
CA LYS A 925 15.24 -25.89 -0.87
C LYS A 925 15.01 -26.01 0.64
N LEU A 926 14.46 -27.13 1.09
CA LEU A 926 14.07 -27.33 2.49
C LEU A 926 15.32 -27.43 3.38
N LYS A 927 15.32 -26.65 4.45
CA LYS A 927 16.36 -26.57 5.48
C LYS A 927 15.95 -27.23 6.78
N THR A 928 14.69 -27.04 7.17
CA THR A 928 14.14 -27.56 8.41
C THR A 928 12.99 -28.51 8.10
N LEU A 929 13.12 -29.76 8.55
CA LEU A 929 12.06 -30.76 8.49
C LEU A 929 11.77 -31.28 9.90
N ARG A 930 10.54 -31.08 10.38
CA ARG A 930 10.09 -31.64 11.67
C ARG A 930 8.99 -32.68 11.46
N LEU A 931 9.26 -33.86 12.01
CA LEU A 931 8.48 -35.09 11.92
C LEU A 931 8.43 -35.76 13.31
N SER A 932 8.39 -34.96 14.38
CA SER A 932 8.26 -35.48 15.74
C SER A 932 6.87 -36.09 15.94
N PHE A 933 6.72 -37.15 16.74
CA PHE A 933 5.42 -37.83 16.96
C PHE A 933 4.72 -38.30 15.66
N CYS A 934 5.47 -38.71 14.64
CA CYS A 934 4.93 -39.10 13.32
C CYS A 934 4.78 -40.62 13.09
N SER A 935 4.91 -41.43 14.14
CA SER A 935 4.89 -42.90 14.08
C SER A 935 5.94 -43.51 13.14
N ILE A 936 7.12 -42.88 13.08
CA ILE A 936 8.23 -43.29 12.21
C ILE A 936 9.06 -44.40 12.87
N THR A 937 9.50 -45.38 12.09
CA THR A 937 10.39 -46.47 12.52
C THR A 937 11.76 -46.41 11.83
N GLU A 938 12.62 -47.39 12.10
CA GLU A 938 13.85 -47.64 11.34
C GLU A 938 13.63 -47.65 9.82
N LYS A 939 12.48 -48.15 9.34
CA LYS A 939 12.18 -48.20 7.90
C LYS A 939 12.05 -46.78 7.30
N GLY A 940 11.34 -45.87 7.98
CA GLY A 940 11.22 -44.47 7.58
C GLY A 940 12.57 -43.74 7.62
N CYS A 941 13.42 -44.05 8.60
CA CYS A 941 14.82 -43.58 8.61
C CYS A 941 15.59 -44.01 7.35
N GLY A 942 15.41 -45.24 6.85
CA GLY A 942 16.04 -45.72 5.62
C GLY A 942 15.66 -44.90 4.38
N PHE A 943 14.38 -44.50 4.26
CA PHE A 943 13.92 -43.66 3.15
C PHE A 943 14.50 -42.23 3.22
N LEU A 944 14.44 -41.59 4.40
CA LEU A 944 15.03 -40.26 4.62
C LEU A 944 16.54 -40.27 4.38
N ALA A 945 17.26 -41.28 4.87
CA ALA A 945 18.69 -41.44 4.64
C ALA A 945 19.02 -41.48 3.13
N THR A 946 18.20 -42.18 2.35
CA THR A 946 18.37 -42.28 0.88
C THR A 946 18.11 -40.93 0.20
N ALA A 947 17.09 -40.18 0.62
CA ALA A 947 16.79 -38.85 0.09
C ALA A 947 17.90 -37.83 0.42
N VAL A 948 18.35 -37.80 1.68
CA VAL A 948 19.44 -36.94 2.15
C VAL A 948 20.73 -37.20 1.35
N LYS A 949 21.13 -38.47 1.19
CA LYS A 949 22.31 -38.82 0.36
C LYS A 949 22.18 -38.40 -1.11
N SER A 950 20.95 -38.29 -1.62
CA SER A 950 20.68 -37.90 -3.02
C SER A 950 20.67 -36.38 -3.24
N ASN A 951 20.23 -35.59 -2.25
CA ASN A 951 20.17 -34.14 -2.32
C ASN A 951 20.47 -33.49 -0.94
N ALA A 952 21.75 -33.40 -0.61
CA ALA A 952 22.21 -33.06 0.74
C ALA A 952 22.44 -31.56 1.00
N SER A 953 22.52 -30.71 -0.03
CA SER A 953 23.12 -29.38 0.09
C SER A 953 22.32 -28.34 0.90
N HIS A 954 21.12 -28.67 1.38
CA HIS A 954 20.19 -27.68 1.94
C HIS A 954 19.60 -28.02 3.32
N LEU A 955 19.57 -29.27 3.80
CA LEU A 955 19.01 -29.58 5.12
C LEU A 955 19.98 -29.20 6.27
N GLU A 956 19.48 -28.38 7.19
CA GLU A 956 20.20 -27.79 8.34
C GLU A 956 19.68 -28.34 9.69
N GLU A 957 18.35 -28.53 9.84
CA GLU A 957 17.69 -29.10 11.03
C GLU A 957 16.74 -30.25 10.63
N VAL A 958 16.87 -31.40 11.31
CA VAL A 958 15.94 -32.53 11.21
C VAL A 958 15.49 -32.93 12.62
N ASP A 959 14.17 -32.91 12.85
CA ASP A 959 13.57 -33.36 14.11
C ASP A 959 12.73 -34.63 13.89
N LEU A 960 13.21 -35.74 14.45
CA LEU A 960 12.56 -37.05 14.47
C LEU A 960 12.31 -37.52 15.91
N SER A 961 12.36 -36.63 16.90
CA SER A 961 12.15 -36.98 18.31
C SER A 961 10.75 -37.55 18.57
N TYR A 962 10.59 -38.35 19.63
CA TYR A 962 9.32 -39.00 20.01
C TYR A 962 8.73 -39.92 18.92
N ASN A 963 9.59 -40.70 18.26
CA ASN A 963 9.22 -41.75 17.29
C ASN A 963 9.74 -43.13 17.77
N HIS A 964 9.81 -44.13 16.89
CA HIS A 964 10.37 -45.45 17.20
C HIS A 964 11.50 -45.85 16.23
N LEU A 965 12.46 -44.94 16.06
CA LEU A 965 13.56 -45.07 15.09
C LEU A 965 14.50 -46.26 15.37
N GLY A 966 14.55 -46.75 16.61
CA GLY A 966 15.58 -47.66 17.09
C GLY A 966 16.98 -47.03 17.14
N LYS A 967 17.98 -47.77 17.64
CA LYS A 967 19.39 -47.32 17.60
C LYS A 967 19.93 -47.30 16.17
N SER A 968 19.53 -48.29 15.38
CA SER A 968 19.81 -48.45 13.95
C SER A 968 19.32 -47.26 13.12
N GLY A 969 18.03 -46.92 13.19
CA GLY A 969 17.47 -45.80 12.40
C GLY A 969 18.08 -44.43 12.74
N ALA A 970 18.34 -44.17 14.03
CA ALA A 970 19.05 -42.96 14.45
C ALA A 970 20.49 -42.89 13.90
N THR A 971 21.19 -44.03 13.87
CA THR A 971 22.55 -44.13 13.30
C THR A 971 22.52 -43.91 11.79
N LEU A 972 21.61 -44.57 11.07
CA LEU A 972 21.44 -44.45 9.61
C LEU A 972 21.22 -42.99 9.16
N ILE A 973 20.41 -42.21 9.89
CA ILE A 973 20.19 -40.79 9.60
C ILE A 973 21.44 -39.96 9.89
N SER A 974 22.10 -40.21 11.03
CA SER A 974 23.33 -39.51 11.39
C SER A 974 24.43 -39.72 10.34
N GLU A 975 24.64 -40.96 9.89
CA GLU A 975 25.61 -41.30 8.83
C GLU A 975 25.23 -40.67 7.49
N ALA A 976 23.95 -40.69 7.11
CA ALA A 976 23.47 -40.09 5.87
C ALA A 976 23.67 -38.58 5.78
N LEU A 977 23.45 -37.85 6.88
CA LEU A 977 23.68 -36.41 6.97
C LEU A 977 25.18 -36.06 6.85
N VAL A 978 26.05 -36.88 7.44
CA VAL A 978 27.52 -36.73 7.31
C VAL A 978 28.00 -37.04 5.89
N GLU A 979 27.58 -38.17 5.31
CA GLU A 979 27.95 -38.55 3.93
C GLU A 979 27.47 -37.54 2.89
N GLY A 980 26.28 -36.96 3.10
CA GLY A 980 25.70 -35.97 2.20
C GLY A 980 26.51 -34.68 2.08
N LYS A 981 27.32 -34.31 3.08
CA LYS A 981 27.94 -32.98 3.23
C LYS A 981 26.91 -31.85 3.43
N CYS A 982 25.83 -32.12 4.16
CA CYS A 982 24.94 -31.08 4.67
C CYS A 982 25.74 -30.06 5.51
N GLU A 983 25.46 -28.75 5.43
CA GLU A 983 25.94 -27.75 6.42
C GLU A 983 25.14 -27.86 7.73
N PHE A 984 25.15 -29.06 8.28
CA PHE A 984 24.17 -29.51 9.25
C PHE A 984 24.44 -28.96 10.64
N THR A 985 23.41 -28.41 11.29
CA THR A 985 23.52 -27.80 12.62
C THR A 985 22.72 -28.50 13.71
N LYS A 986 21.67 -29.28 13.40
CA LYS A 986 20.84 -29.89 14.47
C LYS A 986 20.03 -31.14 14.09
N LEU A 987 20.40 -32.31 14.62
CA LEU A 987 19.60 -33.54 14.59
C LEU A 987 18.95 -33.73 15.96
N ARG A 988 17.63 -33.96 15.99
CA ARG A 988 16.91 -34.35 17.20
C ARG A 988 16.30 -35.73 17.01
N VAL A 989 16.68 -36.66 17.88
CA VAL A 989 16.23 -38.08 17.87
C VAL A 989 15.94 -38.56 19.29
N ASP A 990 15.60 -37.65 20.20
CA ASP A 990 15.34 -37.96 21.60
C ASP A 990 14.02 -38.72 21.76
N HIS A 991 13.89 -39.50 22.85
CA HIS A 991 12.66 -40.20 23.23
C HIS A 991 12.18 -41.33 22.27
N ASN A 992 13.09 -42.18 21.76
CA ASN A 992 12.76 -43.27 20.82
C ASN A 992 12.14 -44.57 21.44
N ALA A 993 11.35 -44.46 22.50
CA ALA A 993 10.80 -45.62 23.21
C ALA A 993 9.52 -46.20 22.56
N GLU A 994 9.32 -47.52 22.69
CA GLU A 994 8.21 -48.28 22.08
C GLU A 994 6.81 -47.71 22.41
N HIS A 995 6.62 -47.09 23.58
CA HIS A 995 5.32 -46.52 23.96
C HIS A 995 4.92 -45.29 23.12
N TRP A 996 5.87 -44.56 22.52
CA TRP A 996 5.57 -43.45 21.61
C TRP A 996 5.05 -43.91 20.24
N TYR A 997 5.23 -45.19 19.89
CA TYR A 997 4.72 -45.79 18.65
C TYR A 997 3.21 -46.05 18.65
N LYS A 998 2.51 -45.83 19.77
CA LYS A 998 1.08 -46.12 19.89
C LYS A 998 0.22 -45.12 19.11
N PRO A 999 -0.70 -45.57 18.24
CA PRO A 999 -1.54 -44.65 17.46
C PRO A 999 -2.50 -43.84 18.35
N GLY A 1000 -2.72 -42.59 17.95
CA GLY A 1000 -3.55 -41.62 18.68
C GLY A 1000 -3.01 -41.25 20.08
N LEU A 1001 -3.90 -40.76 20.95
CA LEU A 1001 -3.56 -40.19 22.26
C LEU A 1001 -2.82 -41.15 23.21
N LYS A 1002 -2.85 -42.46 22.95
CA LYS A 1002 -2.16 -43.50 23.74
C LYS A 1002 -0.63 -43.39 23.69
N ARG A 1003 -0.04 -42.63 22.74
CA ARG A 1003 1.40 -42.28 22.76
C ARG A 1003 1.81 -41.52 24.03
N TYR A 1004 0.89 -40.74 24.59
CA TYR A 1004 1.11 -39.90 25.77
C TYR A 1004 0.83 -40.63 27.10
N ALA A 1005 0.78 -41.97 27.12
CA ALA A 1005 0.37 -42.75 28.28
C ALA A 1005 1.29 -42.51 29.50
N CYS A 1006 0.73 -41.99 30.60
CA CYS A 1006 1.48 -41.73 31.83
C CYS A 1006 1.16 -42.73 32.95
N GLU A 1007 2.13 -42.99 33.83
CA GLU A 1007 1.93 -43.77 35.05
C GLU A 1007 1.60 -42.86 36.23
N LEU A 1008 0.47 -43.15 36.90
CA LEU A 1008 -0.05 -42.33 38.00
C LEU A 1008 -0.11 -43.15 39.30
N THR A 1009 0.35 -42.56 40.41
CA THR A 1009 0.38 -43.15 41.75
C THR A 1009 -0.49 -42.33 42.71
N ILE A 1010 -1.34 -42.98 43.50
CA ILE A 1010 -2.19 -42.31 44.49
C ILE A 1010 -1.34 -41.75 45.65
N ASP A 1011 -1.54 -40.47 45.99
CA ASP A 1011 -0.93 -39.86 47.18
C ASP A 1011 -1.69 -40.25 48.45
N LEU A 1012 -1.09 -41.17 49.21
CA LEU A 1012 -1.58 -41.68 50.50
C LEU A 1012 -1.81 -40.60 51.56
N ASN A 1013 -1.18 -39.42 51.45
CA ASN A 1013 -1.35 -38.31 52.38
C ASN A 1013 -2.66 -37.55 52.15
N THR A 1014 -3.18 -37.55 50.92
CA THR A 1014 -4.43 -36.83 50.57
C THR A 1014 -5.70 -37.66 50.81
N VAL A 1015 -5.60 -38.99 50.74
CA VAL A 1015 -6.74 -39.94 50.77
C VAL A 1015 -7.72 -39.66 51.91
N HIS A 1016 -8.98 -39.35 51.58
CA HIS A 1016 -10.04 -39.20 52.59
C HIS A 1016 -10.20 -40.48 53.43
N LYS A 1017 -10.38 -40.37 54.75
CA LYS A 1017 -10.42 -41.54 55.66
C LYS A 1017 -11.56 -42.53 55.36
N LEU A 1018 -12.60 -42.19 54.59
CA LEU A 1018 -13.63 -43.14 54.15
C LEU A 1018 -13.31 -43.86 52.82
N LEU A 1019 -12.16 -43.60 52.19
CA LEU A 1019 -11.76 -44.29 50.96
C LEU A 1019 -10.91 -45.52 51.26
N ILE A 1020 -11.29 -46.67 50.71
CA ILE A 1020 -10.52 -47.91 50.75
C ILE A 1020 -9.75 -48.02 49.43
N LEU A 1021 -8.42 -48.14 49.53
CA LEU A 1021 -7.54 -48.44 48.41
C LEU A 1021 -7.37 -49.96 48.27
N SER A 1022 -7.32 -50.43 47.03
CA SER A 1022 -7.19 -51.84 46.64
C SER A 1022 -6.49 -51.96 45.30
N ASP A 1023 -6.21 -53.19 44.84
CA ASP A 1023 -5.56 -53.47 43.55
C ASP A 1023 -4.22 -52.71 43.39
N GLY A 1024 -3.31 -52.87 44.36
CA GLY A 1024 -2.02 -52.18 44.38
C GLY A 1024 -2.14 -50.65 44.46
N ASN A 1025 -3.11 -50.15 45.21
CA ASN A 1025 -3.48 -48.72 45.29
C ASN A 1025 -3.97 -48.10 43.97
N ARG A 1026 -4.42 -48.91 42.99
CA ARG A 1026 -4.98 -48.41 41.73
C ARG A 1026 -6.50 -48.31 41.72
N LYS A 1027 -7.18 -48.91 42.71
CA LYS A 1027 -8.63 -48.91 42.83
C LYS A 1027 -9.09 -48.25 44.13
N VAL A 1028 -9.89 -47.19 43.99
CA VAL A 1028 -10.50 -46.39 45.05
C VAL A 1028 -11.97 -46.80 45.21
N THR A 1029 -12.40 -47.07 46.44
CA THR A 1029 -13.80 -47.37 46.78
C THR A 1029 -14.23 -46.61 48.04
N GLN A 1030 -15.52 -46.27 48.18
CA GLN A 1030 -16.01 -45.68 49.44
C GLN A 1030 -16.40 -46.78 50.45
N GLY A 1031 -15.73 -46.78 51.59
CA GLY A 1031 -16.01 -47.62 52.75
C GLY A 1031 -17.06 -47.02 53.70
N ARG A 1032 -17.57 -47.87 54.61
CA ARG A 1032 -18.51 -47.46 55.68
C ARG A 1032 -17.81 -47.00 56.96
N THR A 1033 -16.53 -47.33 57.13
CA THR A 1033 -15.73 -47.06 58.33
C THR A 1033 -14.50 -46.25 57.96
N LYS A 1034 -14.01 -45.43 58.90
CA LYS A 1034 -12.77 -44.68 58.73
C LYS A 1034 -11.59 -45.67 58.72
N GLN A 1035 -10.80 -45.62 57.65
CA GLN A 1035 -9.56 -46.36 57.48
C GLN A 1035 -8.47 -45.77 58.39
N PRO A 1036 -7.50 -46.60 58.84
CA PRO A 1036 -6.46 -46.19 59.79
C PRO A 1036 -5.32 -45.39 59.14
N TYR A 1037 -5.62 -44.48 58.22
CA TYR A 1037 -4.61 -43.60 57.63
C TYR A 1037 -4.14 -42.55 58.65
N PRO A 1038 -2.83 -42.29 58.77
CA PRO A 1038 -2.28 -41.24 59.63
C PRO A 1038 -2.87 -39.86 59.30
N ASP A 1039 -3.07 -39.03 60.31
CA ASP A 1039 -3.49 -37.64 60.09
C ASP A 1039 -2.39 -36.84 59.40
N HIS A 1040 -2.79 -36.01 58.43
CA HIS A 1040 -1.91 -35.21 57.58
C HIS A 1040 -2.59 -33.87 57.24
N PRO A 1041 -1.85 -32.74 57.14
CA PRO A 1041 -2.42 -31.47 56.70
C PRO A 1041 -3.15 -31.60 55.36
N ASP A 1042 -2.57 -32.27 54.36
CA ASP A 1042 -3.17 -32.38 53.02
C ASP A 1042 -4.32 -33.39 52.89
N ARG A 1043 -4.65 -34.13 53.97
CA ARG A 1043 -5.71 -35.14 53.93
C ARG A 1043 -7.09 -34.52 53.81
N PHE A 1044 -7.91 -34.96 52.85
CA PHE A 1044 -9.31 -34.58 52.83
C PHE A 1044 -10.06 -35.12 54.05
N ASP A 1045 -10.87 -34.29 54.71
CA ASP A 1045 -11.57 -34.64 55.97
C ASP A 1045 -13.10 -34.79 55.81
N TYR A 1046 -13.71 -34.05 54.88
CA TYR A 1046 -15.15 -34.00 54.65
C TYR A 1046 -15.56 -34.66 53.33
N TRP A 1047 -14.99 -34.22 52.21
CA TRP A 1047 -15.30 -34.73 50.88
C TRP A 1047 -14.44 -35.95 50.50
N THR A 1048 -15.06 -37.01 49.99
CA THR A 1048 -14.42 -38.29 49.66
C THR A 1048 -13.60 -38.23 48.37
N GLN A 1049 -12.43 -37.60 48.48
CA GLN A 1049 -11.50 -37.34 47.38
C GLN A 1049 -10.09 -37.87 47.69
N VAL A 1050 -9.28 -37.96 46.63
CA VAL A 1050 -7.87 -38.36 46.67
C VAL A 1050 -7.16 -37.82 45.43
N LEU A 1051 -5.90 -37.39 45.58
CA LEU A 1051 -5.04 -36.95 44.47
C LEU A 1051 -4.01 -38.02 44.14
N PHE A 1052 -3.45 -37.86 42.95
CA PHE A 1052 -2.24 -38.54 42.53
C PHE A 1052 -1.01 -37.69 42.89
N GLN A 1053 0.13 -38.35 43.06
CA GLN A 1053 1.39 -37.74 43.52
C GLN A 1053 2.05 -36.90 42.42
N GLN A 1054 1.86 -37.30 41.16
CA GLN A 1054 2.40 -36.63 39.98
C GLN A 1054 1.60 -35.35 39.69
N GLY A 1055 2.29 -34.21 39.69
CA GLY A 1055 1.80 -33.00 39.04
C GLY A 1055 2.17 -33.07 37.56
N LEU A 1056 1.19 -32.89 36.68
CA LEU A 1056 1.36 -33.03 35.23
C LEU A 1056 1.56 -31.64 34.61
N ASP A 1057 2.69 -31.48 33.95
CA ASP A 1057 3.22 -30.25 33.34
C ASP A 1057 3.51 -30.43 31.83
N SER A 1058 3.01 -31.51 31.25
CA SER A 1058 3.31 -31.97 29.89
C SER A 1058 2.17 -32.83 29.34
N ARG A 1059 2.25 -33.24 28.06
CA ARG A 1059 1.21 -34.07 27.42
C ARG A 1059 1.06 -35.43 28.08
N CYS A 1060 -0.11 -35.68 28.64
CA CYS A 1060 -0.41 -36.86 29.45
C CYS A 1060 -1.74 -37.49 29.05
N TYR A 1061 -1.77 -38.81 28.99
CA TYR A 1061 -2.95 -39.62 28.72
C TYR A 1061 -3.09 -40.73 29.76
N TRP A 1062 -4.28 -40.88 30.33
CA TRP A 1062 -4.58 -42.01 31.21
C TRP A 1062 -6.04 -42.45 31.08
N GLU A 1063 -6.29 -43.72 31.42
CA GLU A 1063 -7.62 -44.32 31.34
C GLU A 1063 -8.12 -44.77 32.71
N VAL A 1064 -9.41 -44.55 32.95
CA VAL A 1064 -10.07 -44.81 34.24
C VAL A 1064 -11.36 -45.60 34.00
N GLU A 1065 -11.48 -46.73 34.68
CA GLU A 1065 -12.72 -47.51 34.78
C GLU A 1065 -13.48 -47.07 36.04
N TRP A 1066 -14.75 -46.73 35.89
CA TRP A 1066 -15.65 -46.40 37.00
C TRP A 1066 -16.76 -47.45 37.15
N LYS A 1067 -17.38 -47.52 38.33
CA LYS A 1067 -18.54 -48.40 38.59
C LYS A 1067 -19.40 -47.82 39.70
N GLY A 1068 -20.72 -48.01 39.60
CA GLY A 1068 -21.73 -47.48 40.52
C GLY A 1068 -22.61 -46.43 39.84
N HIS A 1069 -23.39 -45.70 40.63
CA HIS A 1069 -24.33 -44.66 40.19
C HIS A 1069 -23.70 -43.26 40.06
N TRP A 1070 -22.56 -43.00 40.71
CA TRP A 1070 -21.85 -41.71 40.68
C TRP A 1070 -20.33 -41.82 40.86
N ALA A 1071 -19.55 -41.16 40.01
CA ALA A 1071 -18.10 -40.98 40.17
C ALA A 1071 -17.62 -39.63 39.61
N GLY A 1072 -16.53 -39.08 40.15
CA GLY A 1072 -15.90 -37.86 39.65
C GLY A 1072 -14.42 -38.05 39.33
N ILE A 1073 -14.01 -37.62 38.14
CA ILE A 1073 -12.64 -37.72 37.61
C ILE A 1073 -12.23 -36.34 37.09
N GLY A 1074 -11.00 -35.92 37.34
CA GLY A 1074 -10.46 -34.72 36.73
C GLY A 1074 -9.08 -34.35 37.25
N VAL A 1075 -8.75 -33.06 37.18
CA VAL A 1075 -7.46 -32.49 37.57
C VAL A 1075 -7.63 -31.19 38.35
N THR A 1076 -6.61 -30.80 39.11
CA THR A 1076 -6.61 -29.60 39.96
C THR A 1076 -5.20 -29.09 40.22
N TYR A 1077 -5.03 -27.79 40.47
CA TYR A 1077 -3.80 -27.30 41.09
C TYR A 1077 -3.63 -27.83 42.51
N LYS A 1078 -2.38 -27.81 43.00
CA LYS A 1078 -1.98 -28.40 44.27
C LYS A 1078 -2.70 -27.81 45.48
N ASP A 1079 -3.07 -26.54 45.40
CA ASP A 1079 -3.56 -25.74 46.54
C ASP A 1079 -5.09 -25.80 46.75
N ILE A 1080 -5.80 -26.70 46.05
CA ILE A 1080 -7.23 -26.90 46.32
C ILE A 1080 -7.48 -27.29 47.78
N LYS A 1081 -8.40 -26.55 48.40
CA LYS A 1081 -8.71 -26.61 49.84
C LYS A 1081 -9.07 -28.03 50.28
N ARG A 1082 -8.45 -28.51 51.35
CA ARG A 1082 -8.59 -29.91 51.82
C ARG A 1082 -9.62 -30.11 52.93
N LYS A 1083 -10.00 -29.04 53.63
CA LYS A 1083 -10.69 -29.12 54.93
C LYS A 1083 -12.08 -28.48 54.92
N GLY A 1084 -13.05 -29.19 55.49
CA GLY A 1084 -14.40 -28.72 55.74
C GLY A 1084 -15.39 -28.88 54.57
N PRO A 1085 -16.66 -28.49 54.77
CA PRO A 1085 -17.77 -28.74 53.85
C PRO A 1085 -17.85 -27.77 52.65
N ASP A 1086 -16.89 -26.85 52.52
CA ASP A 1086 -16.89 -25.79 51.52
C ASP A 1086 -16.85 -26.36 50.08
N ASN A 1087 -17.61 -25.75 49.17
CA ASN A 1087 -17.60 -26.09 47.74
C ASN A 1087 -16.22 -25.89 47.11
N ASN A 1088 -15.41 -24.95 47.63
CA ASN A 1088 -14.03 -24.76 47.20
C ASN A 1088 -13.14 -25.98 47.44
N CYS A 1089 -13.54 -26.91 48.31
CA CYS A 1089 -12.83 -28.17 48.52
C CYS A 1089 -13.17 -29.26 47.49
N VAL A 1090 -14.13 -29.01 46.59
CA VAL A 1090 -14.69 -30.00 45.67
C VAL A 1090 -14.15 -29.81 44.26
N ILE A 1091 -13.69 -30.91 43.66
CA ILE A 1091 -13.25 -30.95 42.26
C ILE A 1091 -14.34 -30.43 41.29
N GLY A 1092 -13.95 -29.54 40.38
CA GLY A 1092 -14.81 -28.86 39.39
C GLY A 1092 -15.68 -27.73 39.94
N TYR A 1093 -15.71 -27.52 41.26
CA TYR A 1093 -16.62 -26.58 41.93
C TYR A 1093 -15.89 -25.28 42.35
N ASN A 1094 -14.72 -25.04 41.77
CA ASN A 1094 -13.87 -23.87 41.98
C ASN A 1094 -13.07 -23.56 40.69
N LYS A 1095 -12.33 -22.44 40.71
CA LYS A 1095 -11.52 -21.94 39.58
C LYS A 1095 -10.22 -22.68 39.30
N ILE A 1096 -9.82 -23.62 40.16
CA ILE A 1096 -8.51 -24.29 40.11
C ILE A 1096 -8.64 -25.79 39.88
N SER A 1097 -9.81 -26.25 39.45
CA SER A 1097 -10.07 -27.66 39.13
C SER A 1097 -11.09 -27.82 38.01
N TRP A 1098 -10.94 -28.91 37.26
CA TRP A 1098 -11.74 -29.25 36.10
C TRP A 1098 -12.09 -30.73 36.20
N SER A 1099 -13.35 -31.10 35.98
CA SER A 1099 -13.80 -32.48 36.16
C SER A 1099 -14.90 -32.91 35.22
N ILE A 1100 -15.04 -34.22 35.09
CA ILE A 1100 -16.23 -34.88 34.59
C ILE A 1100 -16.84 -35.73 35.71
N HIS A 1101 -18.12 -35.47 35.98
CA HIS A 1101 -18.96 -36.29 36.86
C HIS A 1101 -19.76 -37.27 36.00
N CYS A 1102 -19.73 -38.54 36.39
CA CYS A 1102 -20.31 -39.67 35.67
C CYS A 1102 -21.43 -40.25 36.51
N CYS A 1103 -22.60 -40.51 35.92
CA CYS A 1103 -23.68 -41.23 36.57
C CYS A 1103 -24.43 -42.13 35.58
N ASP A 1104 -25.36 -42.94 36.08
CA ASP A 1104 -26.19 -43.83 35.26
C ASP A 1104 -26.98 -43.09 34.16
N HIS A 1105 -27.18 -41.77 34.30
CA HIS A 1105 -28.02 -40.96 33.43
C HIS A 1105 -27.21 -40.11 32.43
N GLY A 1106 -25.87 -40.16 32.48
CA GLY A 1106 -25.02 -39.38 31.58
C GLY A 1106 -23.71 -38.90 32.21
N TYR A 1107 -23.08 -37.97 31.51
CA TYR A 1107 -21.89 -37.26 31.96
C TYR A 1107 -22.24 -35.80 32.24
N ARG A 1108 -21.46 -35.12 33.09
CA ARG A 1108 -21.53 -33.68 33.27
C ARG A 1108 -20.15 -33.12 33.56
N ALA A 1109 -19.65 -32.24 32.70
CA ALA A 1109 -18.40 -31.54 32.89
C ALA A 1109 -18.61 -30.35 33.84
N TYR A 1110 -17.64 -30.08 34.73
CA TYR A 1110 -17.69 -29.04 35.75
C TYR A 1110 -16.37 -28.27 35.88
N HIS A 1111 -16.49 -26.94 35.90
CA HIS A 1111 -15.43 -25.99 36.26
C HIS A 1111 -16.06 -24.72 36.83
N ASP A 1112 -15.46 -24.11 37.87
CA ASP A 1112 -15.99 -22.91 38.57
C ASP A 1112 -17.50 -22.99 38.88
N PHE A 1113 -17.95 -24.16 39.36
CA PHE A 1113 -19.36 -24.48 39.66
C PHE A 1113 -20.32 -24.48 38.46
N LYS A 1114 -19.87 -24.09 37.25
CA LYS A 1114 -20.62 -24.17 36.00
C LYS A 1114 -20.59 -25.59 35.47
N GLY A 1115 -21.75 -26.12 35.09
CA GLY A 1115 -21.92 -27.50 34.64
C GLY A 1115 -22.47 -27.59 33.21
N ILE A 1116 -21.79 -28.33 32.33
CA ILE A 1116 -22.24 -28.63 30.96
C ILE A 1116 -22.54 -30.12 30.85
N VAL A 1117 -23.63 -30.48 30.17
CA VAL A 1117 -24.03 -31.89 29.93
C VAL A 1117 -23.62 -32.28 28.50
N PRO A 1118 -22.62 -33.15 28.31
CA PRO A 1118 -22.33 -33.74 27.00
C PRO A 1118 -23.53 -34.53 26.46
N GLN A 1119 -23.87 -34.32 25.19
CA GLN A 1119 -24.94 -35.03 24.49
C GLN A 1119 -24.48 -36.42 24.02
N VAL A 1120 -23.90 -37.21 24.93
CA VAL A 1120 -23.35 -38.55 24.66
C VAL A 1120 -23.98 -39.57 25.61
N PRO A 1121 -24.76 -40.55 25.12
CA PRO A 1121 -25.43 -41.53 25.96
C PRO A 1121 -24.44 -42.51 26.62
N VAL A 1122 -24.82 -43.03 27.79
CA VAL A 1122 -24.05 -44.05 28.52
C VAL A 1122 -24.26 -45.41 27.85
N ALA A 1123 -23.52 -45.67 26.77
CA ALA A 1123 -23.63 -46.88 25.93
C ALA A 1123 -23.00 -48.13 26.59
N GLY A 1124 -23.37 -48.42 27.84
CA GLY A 1124 -22.91 -49.59 28.61
C GLY A 1124 -21.43 -49.62 29.01
N CYS A 1125 -20.58 -48.77 28.44
CA CYS A 1125 -19.15 -48.73 28.78
C CYS A 1125 -18.83 -47.72 29.89
N GLN A 1126 -18.21 -48.21 30.97
CA GLN A 1126 -17.82 -47.42 32.15
C GLN A 1126 -16.31 -47.07 32.14
N ARG A 1127 -15.69 -46.99 30.96
CA ARG A 1127 -14.28 -46.64 30.78
C ARG A 1127 -14.14 -45.27 30.13
N LEU A 1128 -13.35 -44.40 30.76
CA LEU A 1128 -13.04 -43.06 30.28
C LEU A 1128 -11.54 -42.91 30.03
N ALA A 1129 -11.19 -42.03 29.11
CA ALA A 1129 -9.83 -41.55 28.92
C ALA A 1129 -9.79 -40.05 29.22
N VAL A 1130 -8.69 -39.60 29.81
CA VAL A 1130 -8.36 -38.19 30.01
C VAL A 1130 -7.08 -37.92 29.24
N TYR A 1131 -7.08 -36.83 28.47
CA TYR A 1131 -5.92 -36.30 27.79
C TYR A 1131 -5.70 -34.86 28.26
N LEU A 1132 -4.48 -34.56 28.66
CA LEU A 1132 -4.02 -33.22 29.02
C LEU A 1132 -2.92 -32.84 28.03
N ASP A 1133 -3.02 -31.67 27.43
CA ASP A 1133 -1.92 -30.96 26.77
C ASP A 1133 -1.68 -29.68 27.57
N TRP A 1134 -0.72 -29.75 28.51
CA TRP A 1134 -0.48 -28.67 29.46
C TRP A 1134 -0.01 -27.39 28.76
N ASP A 1135 0.96 -27.51 27.84
CA ASP A 1135 1.47 -26.40 27.02
C ASP A 1135 0.39 -25.77 26.13
N GLY A 1136 -0.53 -26.60 25.62
CA GLY A 1136 -1.65 -26.15 24.78
C GLY A 1136 -2.83 -25.57 25.57
N GLY A 1137 -2.85 -25.69 26.90
CA GLY A 1137 -3.99 -25.31 27.72
C GLY A 1137 -5.24 -26.17 27.52
N VAL A 1138 -5.09 -27.42 27.06
CA VAL A 1138 -6.22 -28.29 26.66
C VAL A 1138 -6.36 -29.47 27.61
N LEU A 1139 -7.58 -29.68 28.14
CA LEU A 1139 -7.95 -30.87 28.92
C LEU A 1139 -9.20 -31.53 28.32
N SER A 1140 -9.02 -32.70 27.72
CA SER A 1140 -10.07 -33.43 26.99
C SER A 1140 -10.47 -34.73 27.69
N PHE A 1141 -11.76 -35.00 27.73
CA PHE A 1141 -12.36 -36.21 28.28
C PHE A 1141 -13.04 -37.01 27.17
N TYR A 1142 -12.82 -38.33 27.15
CA TYR A 1142 -13.37 -39.26 26.17
C TYR A 1142 -13.99 -40.47 26.86
N ARG A 1143 -15.05 -41.03 26.27
CA ARG A 1143 -15.53 -42.39 26.56
C ARG A 1143 -14.78 -43.37 25.67
N VAL A 1144 -14.20 -44.39 26.27
CA VAL A 1144 -13.50 -45.48 25.56
C VAL A 1144 -14.51 -46.57 25.24
N SER A 1145 -14.58 -47.07 24.01
CA SER A 1145 -15.42 -48.22 23.66
C SER A 1145 -14.75 -49.55 24.05
N PRO A 1146 -15.48 -50.68 24.10
CA PRO A 1146 -14.87 -52.01 24.32
C PRO A 1146 -13.77 -52.36 23.30
N GLU A 1147 -13.91 -51.87 22.06
CA GLU A 1147 -12.96 -52.02 20.96
C GLU A 1147 -11.78 -51.01 21.04
N GLY A 1148 -11.80 -50.11 22.03
CA GLY A 1148 -10.73 -49.14 22.29
C GLY A 1148 -10.83 -47.82 21.52
N SER A 1149 -11.95 -47.56 20.83
CA SER A 1149 -12.21 -46.28 20.15
C SER A 1149 -12.55 -45.16 21.14
N LEU A 1150 -12.25 -43.91 20.80
CA LEU A 1150 -12.49 -42.75 21.66
C LEU A 1150 -13.68 -41.93 21.15
N THR A 1151 -14.75 -41.85 21.94
CA THR A 1151 -15.84 -40.87 21.75
C THR A 1151 -15.54 -39.65 22.61
N HIS A 1152 -15.38 -38.46 22.01
CA HIS A 1152 -15.22 -37.21 22.75
C HIS A 1152 -16.45 -36.93 23.64
N LEU A 1153 -16.21 -36.44 24.86
CA LEU A 1153 -17.26 -36.01 25.80
C LEU A 1153 -17.20 -34.50 26.02
N HIS A 1154 -16.03 -33.97 26.36
CA HIS A 1154 -15.85 -32.54 26.63
C HIS A 1154 -14.38 -32.15 26.50
N THR A 1155 -14.13 -30.86 26.33
CA THR A 1155 -12.79 -30.28 26.41
C THR A 1155 -12.88 -28.92 27.08
N PHE A 1156 -12.04 -28.75 28.10
CA PHE A 1156 -11.76 -27.44 28.67
C PHE A 1156 -10.55 -26.85 27.97
N VAL A 1157 -10.63 -25.57 27.62
CA VAL A 1157 -9.49 -24.76 27.17
C VAL A 1157 -9.27 -23.72 28.26
N SER A 1158 -8.06 -23.69 28.83
CA SER A 1158 -7.67 -22.81 29.93
C SER A 1158 -6.16 -22.65 29.93
N GLU A 1159 -5.66 -21.46 30.20
CA GLU A 1159 -4.23 -21.28 30.46
C GLU A 1159 -3.89 -21.95 31.80
N PHE A 1160 -2.98 -22.92 31.77
CA PHE A 1160 -2.51 -23.61 32.97
C PHE A 1160 -1.24 -22.94 33.48
N THR A 1161 -1.27 -22.45 34.72
CA THR A 1161 -0.17 -21.70 35.34
C THR A 1161 0.72 -22.55 36.23
N GLU A 1162 0.24 -23.74 36.61
CA GLU A 1162 0.89 -24.67 37.54
C GLU A 1162 0.68 -26.13 37.11
N PRO A 1163 1.52 -27.08 37.56
CA PRO A 1163 1.32 -28.50 37.32
C PRO A 1163 -0.05 -29.00 37.83
N LEU A 1164 -0.73 -29.78 37.01
CA LEU A 1164 -2.07 -30.29 37.28
C LEU A 1164 -2.03 -31.68 37.89
N TYR A 1165 -2.63 -31.83 39.07
CA TYR A 1165 -2.70 -33.09 39.79
C TYR A 1165 -4.00 -33.83 39.47
N PRO A 1166 -3.96 -35.06 38.94
CA PRO A 1166 -5.16 -35.88 38.79
C PRO A 1166 -5.83 -36.14 40.15
N VAL A 1167 -7.16 -36.21 40.14
CA VAL A 1167 -7.97 -36.34 41.36
C VAL A 1167 -9.22 -37.16 41.10
N PHE A 1168 -9.48 -38.10 42.01
CA PHE A 1168 -10.65 -38.99 42.01
C PHE A 1168 -11.59 -38.65 43.16
N ARG A 1169 -12.89 -38.70 42.89
CA ARG A 1169 -13.98 -38.55 43.86
C ARG A 1169 -14.96 -39.70 43.73
N VAL A 1170 -15.31 -40.34 44.85
CA VAL A 1170 -16.25 -41.49 44.87
C VAL A 1170 -17.33 -41.22 45.92
N TRP A 1171 -18.59 -41.45 45.57
CA TRP A 1171 -19.73 -41.21 46.48
C TRP A 1171 -20.80 -42.30 46.33
N GLY A 1172 -21.21 -42.89 47.45
CA GLY A 1172 -22.20 -43.97 47.55
C GLY A 1172 -21.59 -45.36 47.81
N LYS A 1173 -22.42 -46.28 48.32
CA LYS A 1173 -22.03 -47.69 48.57
C LYS A 1173 -21.85 -48.44 47.25
N GLY A 1174 -20.77 -49.22 47.10
CA GLY A 1174 -20.54 -50.06 45.92
C GLY A 1174 -19.92 -49.32 44.72
N HIS A 1175 -19.52 -48.07 44.92
CA HIS A 1175 -18.93 -47.24 43.89
C HIS A 1175 -17.40 -47.39 43.87
N SER A 1176 -16.80 -47.38 42.68
CA SER A 1176 -15.35 -47.50 42.53
C SER A 1176 -14.79 -46.74 41.34
N LEU A 1177 -13.58 -46.20 41.49
CA LEU A 1177 -12.72 -45.75 40.39
C LEU A 1177 -11.46 -46.62 40.35
N ARG A 1178 -11.02 -47.03 39.16
CA ARG A 1178 -9.84 -47.86 38.94
C ARG A 1178 -8.99 -47.29 37.80
N LEU A 1179 -7.71 -47.04 38.05
CA LEU A 1179 -6.76 -46.63 37.03
C LEU A 1179 -6.38 -47.83 36.14
N CYS A 1180 -6.76 -47.79 34.87
CA CYS A 1180 -6.49 -48.84 33.89
C CYS A 1180 -4.99 -48.93 33.53
N GLN A 1181 -4.54 -50.09 33.04
CA GLN A 1181 -3.31 -50.15 32.26
C GLN A 1181 -3.61 -49.77 30.81
N VAL A 1182 -2.95 -48.73 30.32
CA VAL A 1182 -2.95 -48.35 28.91
C VAL A 1182 -1.95 -49.26 28.19
N LYS A 1183 -2.44 -50.41 27.72
CA LYS A 1183 -1.64 -51.39 26.99
C LYS A 1183 -1.07 -50.82 25.70
#